data_AF-A0A2U2DBX7-F1
#
_entry.id   AF-A0A2U2DBX7-F1
#
_cell.length_a   1.000
_cell.length_b   1.000
_cell.length_c   1.000
_cell.angle_alpha   90.00
_cell.angle_beta   90.00
_cell.angle_gamma   90.00
#
_symmetry.space_group_name_H-M   'P 1'
#
loop_
_entity.id
_entity.type
_entity.pdbx_description
1 polymer ?
#
loop_
_entity_poly.entity_id
_entity_poly.type
_entity_poly.pdbx_seq_one_letter_code
_entity_poly.pdbx_strand_id
1 'polypeptide(L)'
;MNNTDEPGASPWHAGERQLQESVGVAQQMEHFGRKVVRDYMPDQHRSFYSQLPYLVVGAVDQNGIPWATLIEGPPGFVHSPDPRSLQLDRLPGDGDPVKPALGMGAAVGLLGIDLKTRRRNRMNGNINTVSSDGVGVSVVHAFGNCPQYIQLRSVEPVSVGRASSDVAAKRLHELDDAAAQMIRQADTFFLASYVDLEGASSRRSVDVSHRGGNPGFVRVEGNVLTIPDFAGNLHFNTLGNLLLNPKAGLVFVDFSSGDVLQVAGRTELILEGPQIAAFQGAERLWTLTVEHVVLRRAVLALRWVFEGFSPNSLMTGSWEKAEGRLQADALRDLWRHLRVTRIVEESSTISSFYLEPDDGAGLPRFEAGQHLPVRFSLFEGQPPLVRTYSVSSAPSDNFFRISVKRDGLISSHLHSKIRVGDLIEARAPQGRFTVQADEHRPLVLLAAGVGVTPLLSMLREVIYEGERIRRTRPTWFIQSARSLAELAFRDELFELATRAKDKIRALRLLSQPEQHAREGEDFELAGRVDVALLKALLPLDDYDFYLCGPGAFTQALYDGLRELRIGDDRIHAETFGPSTLVRLRDQLTPAAEQVPAASSPVKVLFATSAKEARWEPGNGSLLELAESRGLNPDFSCRGGSCGTCRTKLISGEVHYLNLPAEMPAQGEVLICCAVPAQSEEGDAPLILDL
;
A
#
# COMPACT_ATOMS: atom_id res chain seq x y z
N MET A 1 17.69 -34.39 -22.62
CA MET A 1 16.25 -34.67 -22.44
C MET A 1 15.87 -34.05 -21.12
N ASN A 2 15.15 -32.93 -21.18
CA ASN A 2 14.83 -32.11 -20.02
C ASN A 2 13.61 -32.69 -19.32
N ASN A 3 13.62 -32.64 -17.99
CA ASN A 3 12.57 -33.14 -17.09
C ASN A 3 11.25 -32.32 -17.16
N THR A 4 10.99 -31.61 -18.25
CA THR A 4 9.75 -30.84 -18.47
C THR A 4 8.60 -31.73 -18.99
N ASP A 5 8.88 -32.97 -19.35
CA ASP A 5 7.88 -33.95 -19.81
C ASP A 5 7.40 -34.91 -18.70
N GLU A 6 7.73 -34.68 -17.43
CA GLU A 6 7.07 -35.41 -16.33
C GLU A 6 5.70 -34.76 -16.03
N PRO A 7 4.58 -35.50 -16.19
CA PRO A 7 3.26 -35.01 -15.81
C PRO A 7 3.20 -34.80 -14.28
N GLY A 8 3.53 -33.59 -13.82
CA GLY A 8 3.55 -33.26 -12.39
C GLY A 8 4.47 -32.10 -12.01
N ALA A 9 5.53 -31.81 -12.75
CA ALA A 9 6.49 -30.76 -12.39
C ALA A 9 5.87 -29.36 -12.39
N SER A 10 6.19 -28.56 -11.37
CA SER A 10 5.74 -27.16 -11.26
C SER A 10 6.48 -26.29 -12.29
N PRO A 11 5.81 -25.32 -12.94
CA PRO A 11 6.47 -24.33 -13.79
C PRO A 11 7.32 -23.34 -12.99
N TRP A 12 7.22 -23.37 -11.66
CA TRP A 12 7.94 -22.49 -10.75
C TRP A 12 9.05 -23.25 -10.02
N HIS A 13 10.21 -22.62 -9.89
CA HIS A 13 11.31 -23.20 -9.10
C HIS A 13 11.15 -22.88 -7.60
N ALA A 14 11.98 -23.52 -6.76
CA ALA A 14 11.81 -23.50 -5.30
C ALA A 14 11.77 -22.08 -4.68
N GLY A 15 12.57 -21.14 -5.18
CA GLY A 15 12.63 -19.77 -4.67
C GLY A 15 11.39 -18.95 -4.99
N GLU A 16 10.83 -19.12 -6.19
CA GLU A 16 9.55 -18.51 -6.56
C GLU A 16 8.44 -19.05 -5.67
N ARG A 17 8.37 -20.37 -5.50
CA ARG A 17 7.36 -21.03 -4.66
C ARG A 17 7.41 -20.58 -3.20
N GLN A 18 8.60 -20.48 -2.62
CA GLN A 18 8.76 -20.00 -1.25
C GLN A 18 8.21 -18.57 -1.08
N LEU A 19 8.46 -17.68 -2.05
CA LEU A 19 7.91 -16.32 -2.01
C LEU A 19 6.40 -16.30 -2.28
N GLN A 20 5.88 -17.16 -3.14
CA GLN A 20 4.44 -17.30 -3.37
C GLN A 20 3.71 -17.85 -2.13
N GLU A 21 4.34 -18.78 -1.40
CA GLU A 21 3.83 -19.32 -0.13
C GLU A 21 3.80 -18.24 0.95
N SER A 22 4.85 -17.41 1.03
CA SER A 22 4.93 -16.31 2.02
C SER A 22 3.82 -15.27 1.88
N VAL A 23 3.21 -15.13 0.70
CA VAL A 23 2.11 -14.20 0.44
C VAL A 23 0.78 -14.92 0.17
N GLY A 24 0.71 -16.24 0.44
CA GLY A 24 -0.53 -17.02 0.36
C GLY A 24 -1.07 -17.31 -1.04
N VAL A 25 -0.27 -17.17 -2.10
CA VAL A 25 -0.72 -17.29 -3.51
C VAL A 25 -0.18 -18.51 -4.25
N ALA A 26 0.59 -19.38 -3.60
CA ALA A 26 1.27 -20.52 -4.24
C ALA A 26 0.33 -21.45 -5.02
N GLN A 27 -0.82 -21.84 -4.46
CA GLN A 27 -1.77 -22.71 -5.16
C GLN A 27 -2.37 -22.04 -6.40
N GLN A 28 -2.72 -20.76 -6.29
CA GLN A 28 -3.25 -19.98 -7.41
C GLN A 28 -2.21 -19.83 -8.52
N MET A 29 -0.96 -19.53 -8.16
CA MET A 29 0.15 -19.40 -9.09
C MET A 29 0.50 -20.72 -9.76
N GLU A 30 0.45 -21.84 -9.05
CA GLU A 30 0.64 -23.18 -9.63
C GLU A 30 -0.37 -23.45 -10.75
N HIS A 31 -1.66 -23.22 -10.48
CA HIS A 31 -2.72 -23.41 -11.49
C HIS A 31 -2.59 -22.44 -12.67
N PHE A 32 -2.25 -21.18 -12.39
CA PHE A 32 -2.07 -20.16 -13.41
C PHE A 32 -0.85 -20.44 -14.30
N GLY A 33 0.29 -20.71 -13.69
CA GLY A 33 1.58 -20.95 -14.35
C GLY A 33 1.49 -22.05 -15.41
N ARG A 34 0.83 -23.17 -15.10
CA ARG A 34 0.63 -24.30 -16.03
C ARG A 34 -0.14 -23.92 -17.30
N LYS A 35 -0.92 -22.84 -17.28
CA LYS A 35 -1.67 -22.35 -18.44
C LYS A 35 -0.91 -21.32 -19.26
N VAL A 36 0.00 -20.57 -18.63
CA VAL A 36 0.61 -19.38 -19.25
C VAL A 36 2.07 -19.56 -19.62
N VAL A 37 2.83 -20.35 -18.87
CA VAL A 37 4.24 -20.67 -19.16
C VAL A 37 4.27 -21.80 -20.18
N ARG A 38 4.90 -21.54 -21.33
CA ARG A 38 4.93 -22.46 -22.47
C ARG A 38 6.36 -22.77 -22.87
N ASP A 39 6.60 -23.98 -23.36
CA ASP A 39 7.84 -24.42 -24.02
C ASP A 39 7.93 -23.95 -25.50
N TYR A 40 6.95 -23.17 -25.96
CA TYR A 40 6.89 -22.60 -27.30
C TYR A 40 6.37 -21.16 -27.27
N MET A 41 6.73 -20.38 -28.29
CA MET A 41 6.23 -19.03 -28.53
C MET A 41 4.97 -19.08 -29.41
N PRO A 42 3.82 -18.58 -28.93
CA PRO A 42 2.65 -18.33 -29.77
C PRO A 42 2.98 -17.38 -30.93
N ASP A 43 2.25 -17.47 -32.05
CA ASP A 43 2.51 -16.63 -33.24
C ASP A 43 2.47 -15.13 -32.96
N GLN A 44 1.64 -14.70 -32.01
CA GLN A 44 1.58 -13.31 -31.57
C GLN A 44 2.88 -12.86 -30.87
N HIS A 45 3.58 -13.75 -30.16
CA HIS A 45 4.88 -13.47 -29.55
C HIS A 45 5.96 -13.45 -30.64
N ARG A 46 5.96 -14.44 -31.54
CA ARG A 46 6.91 -14.54 -32.66
C ARG A 46 6.89 -13.29 -33.53
N SER A 47 5.69 -12.85 -33.92
CA SER A 47 5.48 -11.63 -34.69
C SER A 47 5.96 -10.39 -33.94
N PHE A 48 5.71 -10.33 -32.63
CA PHE A 48 6.16 -9.21 -31.80
C PHE A 48 7.68 -9.08 -31.76
N TYR A 49 8.41 -10.17 -31.53
CA TYR A 49 9.88 -10.13 -31.52
C TYR A 49 10.46 -9.60 -32.84
N SER A 50 9.88 -9.99 -33.98
CA SER A 50 10.30 -9.51 -35.30
C SER A 50 10.09 -8.01 -35.55
N GLN A 51 9.24 -7.36 -34.76
CA GLN A 51 8.96 -5.93 -34.91
C GLN A 51 9.89 -5.05 -34.07
N LEU A 52 10.62 -5.63 -33.12
CA LEU A 52 11.39 -4.86 -32.16
C LEU A 52 12.69 -4.33 -32.79
N PRO A 53 13.05 -3.05 -32.52
CA PRO A 53 14.35 -2.50 -32.92
C PRO A 53 15.47 -2.78 -31.91
N TYR A 54 15.15 -3.43 -30.79
CA TYR A 54 16.12 -3.88 -29.80
C TYR A 54 15.57 -5.04 -28.96
N LEU A 55 16.47 -5.77 -28.31
CA LEU A 55 16.16 -6.86 -27.41
C LEU A 55 16.97 -6.72 -26.13
N VAL A 56 16.34 -6.97 -24.99
CA VAL A 56 17.05 -7.04 -23.71
C VAL A 56 17.49 -8.48 -23.46
N VAL A 57 18.76 -8.67 -23.14
CA VAL A 57 19.38 -9.99 -22.96
C VAL A 57 20.04 -10.07 -21.59
N GLY A 58 19.76 -11.13 -20.85
CA GLY A 58 20.47 -11.54 -19.64
C GLY A 58 21.28 -12.79 -19.88
N ALA A 59 22.54 -12.80 -19.47
CA ALA A 59 23.42 -13.96 -19.55
C ALA A 59 24.34 -14.00 -18.31
N VAL A 60 25.00 -15.13 -18.10
CA VAL A 60 25.91 -15.32 -16.96
C VAL A 60 27.29 -15.66 -17.49
N ASP A 61 28.29 -14.88 -17.07
CA ASP A 61 29.67 -15.13 -17.50
C ASP A 61 30.28 -16.37 -16.83
N GLN A 62 31.51 -16.70 -17.23
CA GLN A 62 32.26 -17.85 -16.71
C GLN A 62 32.57 -17.77 -15.19
N ASN A 63 32.52 -16.58 -14.59
CA ASN A 63 32.73 -16.37 -13.16
C ASN A 63 31.40 -16.44 -12.37
N GLY A 64 30.29 -16.72 -13.05
CA GLY A 64 28.97 -16.74 -12.43
C GLY A 64 28.44 -15.34 -12.11
N ILE A 65 28.90 -14.31 -12.85
CA ILE A 65 28.36 -12.95 -12.73
C ILE A 65 27.24 -12.79 -13.77
N PRO A 66 26.00 -12.51 -13.35
CA PRO A 66 24.93 -12.18 -14.28
C PRO A 66 25.13 -10.78 -14.84
N TRP A 67 24.86 -10.63 -16.13
CA TRP A 67 24.89 -9.36 -16.86
C TRP A 67 23.62 -9.19 -17.68
N ALA A 68 23.08 -7.98 -17.69
CA ALA A 68 22.00 -7.57 -18.59
C ALA A 68 22.55 -6.59 -19.64
N THR A 69 22.03 -6.63 -20.87
CA THR A 69 22.36 -5.68 -21.93
C THR A 69 21.19 -5.44 -22.88
N LEU A 70 21.33 -4.45 -23.76
CA LEU A 70 20.45 -4.21 -24.90
C LEU A 70 21.23 -4.50 -26.19
N ILE A 71 20.63 -5.29 -27.08
CA ILE A 71 21.11 -5.51 -28.44
C ILE A 71 20.16 -4.77 -29.38
N GLU A 72 20.67 -3.82 -30.15
CA GLU A 72 19.89 -3.08 -31.15
C GLU A 72 20.08 -3.67 -32.56
N GLY A 73 19.05 -3.54 -33.39
CA GLY A 73 19.08 -3.99 -34.77
C GLY A 73 17.86 -3.48 -35.57
N PRO A 74 17.89 -3.56 -36.90
CA PRO A 74 16.71 -3.27 -37.70
C PRO A 74 15.61 -4.29 -37.39
N PRO A 75 14.32 -3.90 -37.38
CA PRO A 75 13.22 -4.86 -37.26
C PRO A 75 13.42 -6.08 -38.19
N GLY A 76 13.25 -7.28 -37.63
CA GLY A 76 13.56 -8.55 -38.27
C GLY A 76 14.87 -9.20 -37.80
N PHE A 77 15.78 -8.45 -37.16
CA PHE A 77 17.04 -9.02 -36.63
C PHE A 77 16.83 -10.05 -35.51
N VAL A 78 15.64 -10.05 -34.88
CA VAL A 78 15.18 -11.09 -33.96
C VAL A 78 13.97 -11.76 -34.58
N HIS A 79 14.09 -13.01 -34.98
CA HIS A 79 13.01 -13.71 -35.66
C HIS A 79 12.89 -15.16 -35.20
N SER A 80 11.72 -15.77 -35.40
CA SER A 80 11.45 -17.14 -34.92
C SER A 80 11.12 -18.02 -36.12
N PRO A 81 12.05 -18.87 -36.58
CA PRO A 81 11.79 -19.73 -37.74
C PRO A 81 10.72 -20.80 -37.42
N ASP A 82 10.66 -21.27 -36.18
CA ASP A 82 9.62 -22.16 -35.67
C ASP A 82 9.23 -21.78 -34.22
N PRO A 83 8.08 -22.27 -33.69
CA PRO A 83 7.61 -21.89 -32.36
C PRO A 83 8.56 -22.19 -31.19
N ARG A 84 9.56 -23.06 -31.35
CA ARG A 84 10.49 -23.47 -30.28
C ARG A 84 11.89 -22.88 -30.43
N SER A 85 12.09 -21.97 -31.38
CA SER A 85 13.37 -21.31 -31.59
C SER A 85 13.23 -19.80 -31.85
N LEU A 86 14.22 -19.04 -31.40
CA LEU A 86 14.40 -17.63 -31.71
C LEU A 86 15.84 -17.41 -32.19
N GLN A 87 15.99 -16.73 -33.31
CA GLN A 87 17.25 -16.39 -33.95
C GLN A 87 17.52 -14.90 -33.76
N LEU A 88 18.75 -14.57 -33.34
CA LEU A 88 19.27 -13.21 -33.25
C LEU A 88 20.40 -13.07 -34.27
N ASP A 89 20.25 -12.14 -35.22
CA ASP A 89 21.23 -11.89 -36.28
C ASP A 89 22.23 -10.76 -35.92
N ARG A 90 22.32 -10.47 -34.62
CA ARG A 90 23.22 -9.48 -34.04
C ARG A 90 23.76 -9.98 -32.71
N LEU A 91 25.04 -9.70 -32.46
CA LEU A 91 25.69 -9.87 -31.17
C LEU A 91 25.98 -8.50 -30.52
N PRO A 92 26.15 -8.45 -29.19
CA PRO A 92 26.67 -7.26 -28.54
C PRO A 92 28.09 -6.89 -29.03
N GLY A 93 28.47 -5.62 -28.90
CA GLY A 93 29.83 -5.15 -29.21
C GLY A 93 30.91 -5.74 -28.28
N ASP A 94 32.18 -5.67 -28.66
CA ASP A 94 33.30 -6.32 -27.94
C ASP A 94 33.48 -5.82 -26.50
N GLY A 95 33.11 -4.56 -26.22
CA GLY A 95 33.11 -4.01 -24.87
C GLY A 95 32.01 -4.51 -23.94
N ASP A 96 31.02 -5.26 -24.45
CA ASP A 96 29.86 -5.72 -23.67
C ASP A 96 30.19 -6.97 -22.83
N PRO A 97 29.96 -6.96 -21.50
CA PRO A 97 30.19 -8.14 -20.66
C PRO A 97 29.26 -9.33 -20.99
N VAL A 98 28.13 -9.12 -21.68
CA VAL A 98 27.25 -10.22 -22.12
C VAL A 98 27.84 -10.99 -23.30
N LYS A 99 28.60 -10.36 -24.20
CA LYS A 99 29.13 -11.01 -25.41
C LYS A 99 29.86 -12.33 -25.14
N PRO A 100 30.86 -12.40 -24.24
CA PRO A 100 31.57 -13.66 -23.97
C PRO A 100 30.69 -14.73 -23.30
N ALA A 101 29.53 -14.37 -22.76
CA ALA A 101 28.59 -15.31 -22.13
C ALA A 101 27.65 -15.99 -23.14
N LEU A 102 27.61 -15.53 -24.40
CA LEU A 102 26.73 -16.08 -25.45
C LEU A 102 27.37 -17.26 -26.19
N GLY A 103 27.74 -18.30 -25.44
CA GLY A 103 28.33 -19.53 -25.97
C GLY A 103 27.32 -20.66 -26.22
N MET A 104 27.72 -21.66 -27.00
CA MET A 104 26.91 -22.88 -27.23
C MET A 104 26.50 -23.53 -25.89
N GLY A 105 25.21 -23.82 -25.74
CA GLY A 105 24.61 -24.42 -24.54
C GLY A 105 24.33 -23.45 -23.39
N ALA A 106 24.81 -22.21 -23.46
CA ALA A 106 24.59 -21.24 -22.38
C ALA A 106 23.09 -20.91 -22.22
N ALA A 107 22.65 -20.80 -20.97
CA ALA A 107 21.31 -20.34 -20.63
C ALA A 107 21.23 -18.80 -20.75
N VAL A 108 20.14 -18.30 -21.32
CA VAL A 108 19.90 -16.88 -21.54
C VAL A 108 18.46 -16.51 -21.18
N GLY A 109 18.30 -15.31 -20.61
CA GLY A 109 16.99 -14.68 -20.44
C GLY A 109 16.79 -13.62 -21.52
N LEU A 110 15.67 -13.64 -22.23
CA LEU A 110 15.34 -12.63 -23.25
C LEU A 110 14.03 -11.93 -22.91
N LEU A 111 14.03 -10.62 -23.06
CA LEU A 111 12.86 -9.79 -22.86
C LEU A 111 12.64 -8.90 -24.10
N GLY A 112 11.64 -9.26 -24.89
CA GLY A 112 11.07 -8.38 -25.88
C GLY A 112 10.20 -7.34 -25.19
N ILE A 113 10.49 -6.06 -25.38
CA ILE A 113 9.73 -4.96 -24.77
C ILE A 113 9.62 -3.78 -25.73
N ASP A 114 8.39 -3.31 -25.93
CA ASP A 114 8.09 -2.07 -26.62
C ASP A 114 7.59 -1.05 -25.58
N LEU A 115 8.39 -0.02 -25.35
CA LEU A 115 8.10 1.04 -24.39
C LEU A 115 6.95 1.95 -24.85
N LYS A 116 6.70 2.06 -26.16
CA LYS A 116 5.62 2.90 -26.71
C LYS A 116 4.26 2.27 -26.49
N THR A 117 4.15 0.94 -26.67
CA THR A 117 2.87 0.24 -26.46
C THR A 117 2.75 -0.38 -25.06
N ARG A 118 3.78 -0.22 -24.21
CA ARG A 118 3.93 -0.93 -22.93
C ARG A 118 3.76 -2.44 -23.06
N ARG A 119 4.15 -3.04 -24.19
CA ARG A 119 4.02 -4.47 -24.41
C ARG A 119 5.33 -5.15 -24.05
N ARG A 120 5.28 -6.24 -23.28
CA ARG A 120 6.46 -7.07 -23.00
C ARG A 120 6.16 -8.55 -22.99
N ASN A 121 7.05 -9.32 -23.61
CA ASN A 121 7.03 -10.77 -23.63
C ASN A 121 8.39 -11.29 -23.18
N ARG A 122 8.39 -12.33 -22.37
CA ARG A 122 9.60 -13.03 -21.95
C ARG A 122 9.81 -14.28 -22.80
N MET A 123 11.06 -14.58 -23.10
CA MET A 123 11.51 -15.87 -23.61
C MET A 123 12.85 -16.23 -22.96
N ASN A 124 12.86 -17.24 -22.10
CA ASN A 124 14.11 -17.78 -21.53
C ASN A 124 14.44 -19.09 -22.25
N GLY A 125 15.72 -19.37 -22.45
CA GLY A 125 16.15 -20.47 -23.29
C GLY A 125 17.62 -20.83 -23.19
N ASN A 126 18.06 -21.73 -24.08
CA ASN A 126 19.45 -22.15 -24.21
C ASN A 126 19.97 -21.90 -25.63
N ILE A 127 21.20 -21.40 -25.74
CA ILE A 127 21.84 -21.19 -27.03
C ILE A 127 22.10 -22.55 -27.69
N ASN A 128 21.55 -22.74 -28.89
CA ASN A 128 21.66 -23.99 -29.66
C ASN A 128 22.53 -23.85 -30.91
N THR A 129 22.81 -22.62 -31.33
CA THR A 129 23.64 -22.29 -32.49
C THR A 129 24.38 -20.98 -32.21
N VAL A 130 25.64 -20.93 -32.65
CA VAL A 130 26.49 -19.73 -32.58
C VAL A 130 27.13 -19.54 -33.95
N SER A 131 27.09 -18.31 -34.46
CA SER A 131 27.73 -17.89 -35.70
C SER A 131 28.61 -16.66 -35.44
N SER A 132 29.31 -16.16 -36.46
CA SER A 132 30.09 -14.91 -36.36
C SER A 132 29.22 -13.70 -35.99
N ASP A 133 27.96 -13.69 -36.43
CA ASP A 133 27.12 -12.50 -36.42
C ASP A 133 25.89 -12.62 -35.50
N GLY A 134 25.61 -13.83 -35.00
CA GLY A 134 24.35 -14.10 -34.30
C GLY A 134 24.30 -15.44 -33.57
N VAL A 135 23.21 -15.66 -32.83
CA VAL A 135 22.93 -16.86 -32.04
C VAL A 135 21.49 -17.30 -32.18
N GLY A 136 21.27 -18.61 -32.18
CA GLY A 136 19.94 -19.22 -32.06
C GLY A 136 19.72 -19.75 -30.65
N VAL A 137 18.49 -19.59 -30.17
CA VAL A 137 18.07 -19.93 -28.81
C VAL A 137 16.87 -20.85 -28.88
N SER A 138 17.00 -22.04 -28.27
CA SER A 138 15.87 -22.94 -28.03
C SER A 138 15.02 -22.40 -26.88
N VAL A 139 13.70 -22.37 -27.08
CA VAL A 139 12.74 -21.87 -26.07
C VAL A 139 12.61 -22.88 -24.93
N VAL A 140 12.75 -22.41 -23.70
CA VAL A 140 12.41 -23.16 -22.49
C VAL A 140 11.13 -22.61 -21.87
N HIS A 141 11.04 -21.29 -21.69
CA HIS A 141 9.85 -20.63 -21.15
C HIS A 141 9.48 -19.40 -21.98
N ALA A 142 8.24 -19.29 -22.42
CA ALA A 142 7.70 -18.12 -23.11
C ALA A 142 6.32 -17.71 -22.56
N PHE A 143 6.17 -16.44 -22.18
CA PHE A 143 4.92 -15.87 -21.66
C PHE A 143 4.88 -14.34 -21.74
N GLY A 144 3.67 -13.77 -21.77
CA GLY A 144 3.45 -12.33 -21.67
C GLY A 144 3.57 -11.84 -20.22
N ASN A 145 4.07 -10.62 -20.02
CA ASN A 145 4.29 -10.06 -18.68
C ASN A 145 3.53 -8.75 -18.44
N CYS A 146 3.23 -8.47 -17.17
CA CYS A 146 2.39 -7.33 -16.76
C CYS A 146 3.01 -5.96 -17.12
N PRO A 147 2.29 -4.99 -17.70
CA PRO A 147 2.87 -3.74 -18.18
C PRO A 147 2.98 -2.61 -17.13
N GLN A 148 2.68 -2.88 -15.84
CA GLN A 148 2.41 -1.85 -14.81
C GLN A 148 3.41 -0.70 -14.75
N TYR A 149 4.72 -0.92 -14.78
CA TYR A 149 5.69 0.15 -14.52
C TYR A 149 6.48 0.58 -15.75
N ILE A 150 5.99 0.25 -16.96
CA ILE A 150 6.67 0.61 -18.21
C ILE A 150 6.36 2.08 -18.54
N GLN A 151 7.40 2.92 -18.56
CA GLN A 151 7.28 4.32 -18.97
C GLN A 151 7.04 4.42 -20.49
N LEU A 152 6.21 5.37 -20.93
CA LEU A 152 5.96 5.57 -22.35
C LEU A 152 7.15 6.27 -22.99
N ARG A 153 7.76 5.59 -23.96
CA ARG A 153 8.87 6.12 -24.74
C ARG A 153 8.75 5.68 -26.19
N SER A 154 8.94 6.61 -27.12
CA SER A 154 9.00 6.34 -28.56
C SER A 154 10.44 6.36 -29.04
N VAL A 155 10.83 5.40 -29.86
CA VAL A 155 12.14 5.40 -30.54
C VAL A 155 12.13 6.46 -31.63
N GLU A 156 13.20 7.27 -31.72
CA GLU A 156 13.38 8.22 -32.82
C GLU A 156 13.65 7.48 -34.14
N PRO A 157 12.84 7.67 -35.19
CA PRO A 157 12.97 6.89 -36.43
C PRO A 157 14.34 6.98 -37.08
N VAL A 158 15.01 8.13 -36.98
CA VAL A 158 16.35 8.38 -37.55
C VAL A 158 17.46 7.54 -36.92
N SER A 159 17.21 7.00 -35.72
CA SER A 159 18.16 6.19 -34.97
C SER A 159 18.06 4.68 -35.29
N VAL A 160 16.93 4.23 -35.86
CA VAL A 160 16.65 2.81 -36.10
C VAL A 160 17.56 2.24 -37.18
N GLY A 161 18.13 1.06 -36.91
CA GLY A 161 18.97 0.31 -37.85
C GLY A 161 20.41 0.82 -37.98
N ARG A 162 20.79 1.89 -37.26
CA ARG A 162 22.18 2.29 -37.11
C ARG A 162 22.94 1.28 -36.25
N ALA A 163 24.22 1.10 -36.54
CA ALA A 163 25.09 0.23 -35.74
C ALA A 163 25.54 0.96 -34.46
N SER A 164 25.63 0.21 -33.37
CA SER A 164 26.28 0.67 -32.14
C SER A 164 27.71 1.09 -32.41
N SER A 165 28.18 2.14 -31.73
CA SER A 165 29.57 2.57 -31.83
C SER A 165 30.47 1.63 -31.02
N ASP A 166 31.63 1.29 -31.56
CA ASP A 166 32.67 0.58 -30.82
C ASP A 166 33.40 1.55 -29.90
N VAL A 167 32.94 1.64 -28.65
CA VAL A 167 33.46 2.57 -27.64
C VAL A 167 34.13 1.77 -26.52
N ALA A 168 35.32 2.22 -26.10
CA ALA A 168 36.03 1.62 -24.99
C ALA A 168 35.18 1.63 -23.72
N ALA A 169 35.05 0.46 -23.09
CA ALA A 169 34.31 0.30 -21.84
C ALA A 169 35.16 0.78 -20.65
N LYS A 170 34.63 1.72 -19.86
CA LYS A 170 35.21 2.09 -18.55
C LYS A 170 34.77 1.05 -17.53
N ARG A 171 35.71 0.30 -16.95
CA ARG A 171 35.42 -0.72 -15.92
C ARG A 171 35.89 -0.24 -14.55
N LEU A 172 35.02 -0.36 -13.54
CA LEU A 172 35.30 0.00 -12.15
C LEU A 172 34.79 -1.10 -11.21
N HIS A 173 35.21 -1.05 -9.94
CA HIS A 173 34.70 -1.91 -8.87
C HIS A 173 33.74 -1.18 -7.92
N GLU A 174 33.64 0.14 -8.08
CA GLU A 174 32.82 1.02 -7.23
C GLU A 174 32.08 2.02 -8.11
N LEU A 175 30.97 2.54 -7.60
CA LEU A 175 30.21 3.59 -8.24
C LEU A 175 30.96 4.92 -8.11
N ASP A 176 31.31 5.52 -9.25
CA ASP A 176 31.72 6.92 -9.28
C ASP A 176 30.50 7.86 -9.31
N ASP A 177 30.73 9.16 -9.15
CA ASP A 177 29.66 10.15 -9.12
C ASP A 177 28.78 10.14 -10.38
N ALA A 178 29.39 9.87 -11.55
CA ALA A 178 28.68 9.82 -12.81
C ALA A 178 27.74 8.59 -12.88
N ALA A 179 28.21 7.41 -12.47
CA ALA A 179 27.40 6.21 -12.39
C ALA A 179 26.28 6.36 -11.35
N ALA A 180 26.59 6.88 -10.16
CA ALA A 180 25.61 7.14 -9.11
C ALA A 180 24.54 8.14 -9.57
N GLN A 181 24.92 9.21 -10.28
CA GLN A 181 23.98 10.17 -10.84
C GLN A 181 23.05 9.55 -11.88
N MET A 182 23.59 8.73 -12.79
CA MET A 182 22.80 8.03 -13.80
C MET A 182 21.76 7.10 -13.16
N ILE A 183 22.14 6.38 -12.09
CA ILE A 183 21.22 5.51 -11.34
C ILE A 183 20.13 6.34 -10.64
N ARG A 184 20.50 7.45 -9.98
CA ARG A 184 19.53 8.32 -9.30
C ARG A 184 18.52 8.97 -10.26
N GLN A 185 18.91 9.23 -11.50
CA GLN A 185 18.03 9.82 -12.52
C GLN A 185 17.19 8.76 -13.26
N ALA A 186 17.52 7.49 -13.13
CA ALA A 186 16.82 6.43 -13.85
C ALA A 186 15.39 6.24 -13.32
N ASP A 187 14.44 6.20 -14.27
CA ASP A 187 13.07 5.74 -14.04
C ASP A 187 12.85 4.28 -14.42
N THR A 188 13.87 3.68 -15.07
CA THR A 188 13.82 2.36 -15.67
C THR A 188 15.21 1.71 -15.63
N PHE A 189 15.26 0.43 -15.30
CA PHE A 189 16.43 -0.42 -15.53
C PHE A 189 16.01 -1.85 -15.86
N PHE A 190 16.95 -2.62 -16.41
CA PHE A 190 16.76 -4.05 -16.63
C PHE A 190 17.71 -4.86 -15.75
N LEU A 191 17.28 -6.06 -15.37
CA LEU A 191 17.93 -6.88 -14.37
C LEU A 191 18.02 -8.31 -14.85
N ALA A 192 19.24 -8.84 -14.91
CA ALA A 192 19.54 -10.25 -15.05
C ALA A 192 19.73 -10.91 -13.67
N SER A 193 19.13 -12.08 -13.49
CA SER A 193 19.36 -12.97 -12.35
C SER A 193 19.27 -14.42 -12.81
N TYR A 194 19.78 -15.36 -12.01
CA TYR A 194 19.76 -16.78 -12.41
C TYR A 194 19.72 -17.71 -11.21
N VAL A 195 19.37 -18.97 -11.45
CA VAL A 195 19.53 -20.08 -10.50
C VAL A 195 20.12 -21.28 -11.21
N ASP A 196 20.88 -22.09 -10.50
CA ASP A 196 21.29 -23.41 -10.94
C ASP A 196 20.30 -24.44 -10.37
N LEU A 197 19.41 -24.97 -11.22
CA LEU A 197 18.36 -25.89 -10.79
C LEU A 197 18.99 -27.19 -10.28
N GLU A 198 18.47 -27.71 -9.15
CA GLU A 198 19.04 -28.88 -8.47
C GLU A 198 20.54 -28.72 -8.11
N GLY A 199 21.03 -27.48 -8.02
CA GLY A 199 22.43 -27.18 -7.73
C GLY A 199 23.40 -27.47 -8.87
N ALA A 200 22.91 -27.78 -10.08
CA ALA A 200 23.72 -28.11 -11.23
C ALA A 200 23.85 -26.93 -12.20
N SER A 201 25.08 -26.46 -12.44
CA SER A 201 25.36 -25.39 -13.41
C SER A 201 24.94 -25.75 -14.85
N SER A 202 24.88 -27.05 -15.17
CA SER A 202 24.35 -27.55 -16.45
C SER A 202 22.83 -27.36 -16.60
N ARG A 203 22.11 -27.09 -15.50
CA ARG A 203 20.67 -26.80 -15.46
C ARG A 203 20.40 -25.35 -15.05
N ARG A 204 21.29 -24.43 -15.43
CA ARG A 204 21.13 -23.00 -15.20
C ARG A 204 19.87 -22.45 -15.87
N SER A 205 19.10 -21.67 -15.13
CA SER A 205 17.96 -20.91 -15.61
C SER A 205 18.26 -19.43 -15.42
N VAL A 206 18.31 -18.66 -16.52
CA VAL A 206 18.59 -17.23 -16.51
C VAL A 206 17.32 -16.47 -16.82
N ASP A 207 17.10 -15.37 -16.10
CA ASP A 207 16.00 -14.44 -16.31
C ASP A 207 16.53 -13.05 -16.60
N VAL A 208 15.78 -12.29 -17.42
CA VAL A 208 15.95 -10.84 -17.52
C VAL A 208 14.60 -10.14 -17.37
N SER A 209 14.59 -9.08 -16.58
CA SER A 209 13.38 -8.41 -16.10
C SER A 209 13.50 -6.90 -16.25
N HIS A 210 12.37 -6.24 -16.51
CA HIS A 210 12.25 -4.78 -16.47
C HIS A 210 11.77 -4.32 -15.09
N ARG A 211 12.40 -3.28 -14.54
CA ARG A 211 11.99 -2.55 -13.33
C ARG A 211 11.81 -1.08 -13.66
N GLY A 212 10.73 -0.48 -13.19
CA GLY A 212 10.43 0.92 -13.41
C GLY A 212 9.74 1.56 -12.21
N GLY A 213 9.91 2.86 -12.07
CA GLY A 213 9.39 3.67 -10.97
C GLY A 213 9.49 5.16 -11.30
N ASN A 214 9.23 6.02 -10.33
CA ASN A 214 9.54 7.45 -10.46
C ASN A 214 11.08 7.63 -10.47
N PRO A 215 11.63 8.64 -11.16
CA PRO A 215 13.06 8.95 -11.08
C PRO A 215 13.51 9.04 -9.61
N GLY A 216 14.63 8.40 -9.28
CA GLY A 216 15.14 8.34 -7.91
C GLY A 216 14.54 7.22 -7.06
N PHE A 217 13.72 6.31 -7.61
CA PHE A 217 13.23 5.14 -6.86
C PHE A 217 14.35 4.17 -6.46
N VAL A 218 15.51 4.19 -7.14
CA VAL A 218 16.71 3.48 -6.69
C VAL A 218 17.51 4.40 -5.76
N ARG A 219 17.55 4.07 -4.47
CA ARG A 219 18.39 4.78 -3.50
C ARG A 219 19.84 4.34 -3.68
N VAL A 220 20.77 5.29 -3.67
CA VAL A 220 22.21 5.04 -3.87
C VAL A 220 22.98 5.56 -2.66
N GLU A 221 23.56 4.64 -1.89
CA GLU A 221 24.34 4.90 -0.67
C GLU A 221 25.71 4.23 -0.78
N GLY A 222 26.73 4.99 -1.17
CA GLY A 222 28.03 4.42 -1.55
C GLY A 222 27.85 3.45 -2.72
N ASN A 223 28.26 2.19 -2.53
CA ASN A 223 28.08 1.10 -3.50
C ASN A 223 26.79 0.30 -3.29
N VAL A 224 25.92 0.67 -2.35
CA VAL A 224 24.68 -0.05 -2.09
C VAL A 224 23.52 0.63 -2.80
N LEU A 225 22.86 -0.12 -3.66
CA LEU A 225 21.57 0.26 -4.23
C LEU A 225 20.46 -0.33 -3.38
N THR A 226 19.47 0.45 -2.97
CA THR A 226 18.23 -0.07 -2.38
C THR A 226 17.07 0.17 -3.34
N ILE A 227 16.35 -0.90 -3.70
CA ILE A 227 15.29 -0.89 -4.70
C ILE A 227 13.99 -1.37 -4.05
N PRO A 228 12.89 -0.59 -4.15
CA PRO A 228 11.57 -1.08 -3.79
C PRO A 228 11.02 -2.02 -4.87
N ASP A 229 10.45 -3.14 -4.45
CA ASP A 229 9.66 -4.01 -5.32
C ASP A 229 8.17 -3.73 -5.08
N PHE A 230 7.47 -3.44 -6.18
CA PHE A 230 6.09 -2.99 -6.21
C PHE A 230 5.17 -4.13 -6.70
N ALA A 231 3.87 -4.02 -6.39
CA ALA A 231 2.84 -4.96 -6.83
C ALA A 231 3.00 -5.35 -8.29
N GLY A 232 3.15 -6.65 -8.54
CA GLY A 232 3.38 -7.23 -9.86
C GLY A 232 2.42 -8.37 -10.18
N ASN A 233 2.88 -9.32 -10.99
CA ASN A 233 2.11 -10.51 -11.38
C ASN A 233 2.27 -11.70 -10.41
N LEU A 234 2.97 -11.51 -9.28
CA LEU A 234 3.20 -12.54 -8.27
C LEU A 234 3.97 -13.79 -8.76
N HIS A 235 4.61 -13.72 -9.94
CA HIS A 235 5.45 -14.82 -10.44
C HIS A 235 6.74 -14.97 -9.63
N PHE A 236 7.25 -13.86 -9.10
CA PHE A 236 8.52 -13.79 -8.36
C PHE A 236 9.76 -14.27 -9.12
N ASN A 237 9.76 -14.33 -10.46
CA ASN A 237 10.90 -14.86 -11.24
C ASN A 237 12.25 -14.24 -10.86
N THR A 238 12.29 -12.91 -10.72
CA THR A 238 13.49 -12.24 -10.24
C THR A 238 13.80 -12.58 -8.78
N LEU A 239 12.86 -12.33 -7.87
CA LEU A 239 13.14 -12.36 -6.44
C LEU A 239 13.37 -13.80 -5.96
N GLY A 240 12.71 -14.78 -6.57
CA GLY A 240 12.96 -16.20 -6.37
C GLY A 240 14.38 -16.58 -6.77
N ASN A 241 14.90 -16.02 -7.88
CA ASN A 241 16.31 -16.18 -8.23
C ASN A 241 17.21 -15.57 -7.16
N LEU A 242 16.95 -14.32 -6.74
CA LEU A 242 17.78 -13.62 -5.75
C LEU A 242 17.78 -14.31 -4.37
N LEU A 243 16.67 -14.95 -4.01
CA LEU A 243 16.52 -15.71 -2.77
C LEU A 243 17.45 -16.93 -2.75
N LEU A 244 17.58 -17.63 -3.87
CA LEU A 244 18.41 -18.85 -3.97
C LEU A 244 19.85 -18.56 -4.40
N ASN A 245 20.06 -17.50 -5.15
CA ASN A 245 21.35 -17.09 -5.68
C ASN A 245 21.45 -15.56 -5.57
N PRO A 246 22.12 -15.03 -4.53
CA PRO A 246 22.11 -13.61 -4.18
C PRO A 246 23.05 -12.79 -5.10
N LYS A 247 22.84 -12.87 -6.41
CA LYS A 247 23.62 -12.17 -7.43
C LYS A 247 22.68 -11.56 -8.48
N ALA A 248 22.97 -10.34 -8.87
CA ALA A 248 22.24 -9.68 -9.95
C ALA A 248 23.14 -8.79 -10.81
N GLY A 249 22.76 -8.66 -12.08
CA GLY A 249 23.33 -7.74 -13.04
C GLY A 249 22.28 -6.77 -13.52
N LEU A 250 22.51 -5.47 -13.39
CA LEU A 250 21.58 -4.42 -13.77
C LEU A 250 22.15 -3.66 -14.95
N VAL A 251 21.28 -3.18 -15.82
CA VAL A 251 21.63 -2.24 -16.89
C VAL A 251 20.71 -1.02 -16.84
N PHE A 252 21.35 0.14 -16.75
CA PHE A 252 20.74 1.45 -16.82
C PHE A 252 21.08 2.05 -18.19
N VAL A 253 20.08 2.66 -18.81
CA VAL A 253 20.21 3.29 -20.13
C VAL A 253 19.83 4.74 -20.00
N ASP A 254 20.70 5.64 -20.44
CA ASP A 254 20.30 7.01 -20.72
C ASP A 254 19.72 7.02 -22.14
N PHE A 255 18.39 7.01 -22.18
CA PHE A 255 17.62 6.97 -23.41
C PHE A 255 17.85 8.15 -24.35
N SER A 256 18.41 9.27 -23.85
CA SER A 256 18.68 10.48 -24.62
C SER A 256 20.10 10.54 -25.18
N SER A 257 21.09 10.01 -24.45
CA SER A 257 22.49 10.03 -24.89
C SER A 257 22.95 8.71 -25.52
N GLY A 258 22.25 7.60 -25.25
CA GLY A 258 22.66 6.25 -25.63
C GLY A 258 23.73 5.66 -24.71
N ASP A 259 23.99 6.28 -23.56
CA ASP A 259 24.91 5.75 -22.55
C ASP A 259 24.33 4.48 -21.90
N VAL A 260 25.19 3.50 -21.69
CA VAL A 260 24.84 2.24 -21.03
C VAL A 260 25.75 2.04 -19.82
N LEU A 261 25.13 1.92 -18.65
CA LEU A 261 25.79 1.59 -17.39
C LEU A 261 25.31 0.21 -16.94
N GLN A 262 26.22 -0.75 -16.92
CA GLN A 262 25.98 -2.08 -16.39
C GLN A 262 26.66 -2.20 -15.03
N VAL A 263 25.94 -2.70 -14.03
CA VAL A 263 26.49 -2.97 -12.70
C VAL A 263 26.13 -4.39 -12.28
N ALA A 264 27.01 -5.06 -11.53
CA ALA A 264 26.73 -6.37 -10.97
C ALA A 264 27.29 -6.50 -9.57
N GLY A 265 26.70 -7.39 -8.79
CA GLY A 265 27.15 -7.66 -7.43
C GLY A 265 26.17 -8.51 -6.63
N ARG A 266 26.28 -8.41 -5.31
CA ARG A 266 25.56 -9.26 -4.36
C ARG A 266 24.25 -8.64 -3.90
N THR A 267 23.19 -9.44 -3.81
CA THR A 267 21.87 -8.97 -3.39
C THR A 267 21.45 -9.46 -2.01
N GLU A 268 20.61 -8.68 -1.34
CA GLU A 268 19.90 -9.07 -0.11
C GLU A 268 18.41 -8.75 -0.26
N LEU A 269 17.53 -9.65 0.20
CA LEU A 269 16.09 -9.42 0.22
C LEU A 269 15.65 -8.96 1.60
N ILE A 270 14.90 -7.86 1.64
CA ILE A 270 14.30 -7.30 2.85
C ILE A 270 12.79 -7.49 2.68
N LEU A 271 12.24 -8.45 3.40
CA LEU A 271 10.83 -8.84 3.29
C LEU A 271 9.93 -8.14 4.31
N GLU A 272 10.51 -7.65 5.40
CA GLU A 272 9.80 -6.99 6.49
C GLU A 272 10.63 -5.83 7.04
N GLY A 273 9.97 -4.83 7.62
CA GLY A 273 10.63 -3.72 8.29
C GLY A 273 9.94 -2.37 8.08
N PRO A 274 10.29 -1.37 8.91
CA PRO A 274 9.63 -0.06 8.90
C PRO A 274 9.82 0.70 7.59
N GLN A 275 10.94 0.51 6.89
CA GLN A 275 11.21 1.17 5.62
C GLN A 275 10.26 0.75 4.49
N ILE A 276 9.84 -0.53 4.46
CA ILE A 276 8.87 -1.04 3.48
C ILE A 276 7.55 -0.31 3.67
N ALA A 277 7.03 -0.35 4.90
CA ALA A 277 5.74 0.24 5.20
C ALA A 277 5.73 1.78 5.08
N ALA A 278 6.89 2.43 5.23
CA ALA A 278 7.03 3.87 5.00
C ALA A 278 7.04 4.23 3.50
N PHE A 279 7.57 3.37 2.62
CA PHE A 279 7.63 3.63 1.18
C PHE A 279 6.30 3.26 0.50
N GLN A 280 5.57 4.27 0.02
CA GLN A 280 4.27 4.04 -0.63
C GLN A 280 4.36 3.08 -1.83
N GLY A 281 3.56 2.02 -1.77
CA GLY A 281 3.44 1.02 -2.82
C GLY A 281 4.52 -0.08 -2.80
N ALA A 282 5.56 0.04 -1.97
CA ALA A 282 6.55 -1.01 -1.80
C ALA A 282 5.94 -2.18 -1.01
N GLU A 283 6.10 -3.39 -1.52
CA GLU A 283 5.70 -4.62 -0.80
C GLU A 283 6.89 -5.26 -0.09
N ARG A 284 8.10 -4.89 -0.52
CA ARG A 284 9.39 -5.44 -0.10
C ARG A 284 10.50 -4.55 -0.65
N LEU A 285 11.69 -4.65 -0.07
CA LEU A 285 12.89 -4.01 -0.59
C LEU A 285 13.93 -5.08 -0.93
N TRP A 286 14.87 -4.73 -1.78
CA TRP A 286 16.08 -5.53 -1.95
C TRP A 286 17.25 -4.62 -2.23
N THR A 287 18.44 -5.07 -1.85
CA THR A 287 19.67 -4.32 -2.04
C THR A 287 20.56 -4.98 -3.08
N LEU A 288 21.44 -4.18 -3.68
CA LEU A 288 22.58 -4.64 -4.46
C LEU A 288 23.83 -3.93 -3.95
N THR A 289 24.77 -4.68 -3.40
CA THR A 289 26.13 -4.19 -3.19
C THR A 289 26.89 -4.34 -4.50
N VAL A 290 27.21 -3.22 -5.14
CA VAL A 290 27.91 -3.17 -6.44
C VAL A 290 29.37 -3.58 -6.26
N GLU A 291 29.81 -4.54 -7.07
CA GLU A 291 31.18 -5.09 -7.10
C GLU A 291 31.85 -4.90 -8.47
N HIS A 292 31.02 -4.72 -9.51
CA HIS A 292 31.45 -4.54 -10.89
C HIS A 292 30.64 -3.46 -11.57
N VAL A 293 31.32 -2.59 -12.30
CA VAL A 293 30.73 -1.50 -13.07
C VAL A 293 31.34 -1.49 -14.47
N VAL A 294 30.49 -1.35 -15.49
CA VAL A 294 30.89 -1.19 -16.89
C VAL A 294 30.08 -0.04 -17.49
N LEU A 295 30.76 1.08 -17.77
CA LEU A 295 30.16 2.25 -18.41
C LEU A 295 30.64 2.36 -19.86
N ARG A 296 29.69 2.45 -20.78
CA ARG A 296 29.92 2.64 -22.23
C ARG A 296 29.11 3.85 -22.69
N ARG A 297 29.81 4.93 -23.05
CA ARG A 297 29.18 6.20 -23.46
C ARG A 297 28.70 6.14 -24.90
N ALA A 298 27.50 6.65 -25.15
CA ALA A 298 26.84 6.75 -26.45
C ALA A 298 26.87 5.46 -27.29
N VAL A 299 26.94 4.30 -26.64
CA VAL A 299 27.17 3.01 -27.30
C VAL A 299 25.94 2.57 -28.10
N LEU A 300 24.74 2.83 -27.59
CA LEU A 300 23.51 2.59 -28.34
C LEU A 300 23.36 3.68 -29.40
N ALA A 301 22.96 3.30 -30.60
CA ALA A 301 22.57 4.23 -31.65
C ALA A 301 21.13 4.70 -31.48
N LEU A 302 20.25 3.85 -30.93
CA LEU A 302 18.86 4.18 -30.65
C LEU A 302 18.71 5.35 -29.67
N ARG A 303 17.73 6.22 -29.93
CA ARG A 303 17.34 7.33 -29.06
C ARG A 303 15.85 7.26 -28.79
N TRP A 304 15.44 7.59 -27.58
CA TRP A 304 14.02 7.58 -27.22
C TRP A 304 13.55 8.92 -26.70
N VAL A 305 12.35 9.30 -27.11
CA VAL A 305 11.61 10.45 -26.62
C VAL A 305 10.69 9.99 -25.49
N PHE A 306 10.79 10.63 -24.34
CA PHE A 306 9.87 10.39 -23.21
C PHE A 306 8.49 10.98 -23.50
N GLU A 307 7.43 10.21 -23.28
CA GLU A 307 6.07 10.65 -23.55
C GLU A 307 5.16 10.65 -22.32
N GLY A 308 5.52 9.93 -21.26
CA GLY A 308 4.78 9.98 -20.01
C GLY A 308 5.04 8.81 -19.06
N PHE A 309 4.81 9.07 -17.79
CA PHE A 309 4.92 8.04 -16.75
C PHE A 309 3.81 7.00 -16.86
N SER A 310 4.11 5.79 -16.38
CA SER A 310 3.07 4.82 -16.09
C SER A 310 2.15 5.33 -14.98
N PRO A 311 0.82 5.18 -15.11
CA PRO A 311 -0.10 5.44 -14.01
C PRO A 311 0.29 4.71 -12.72
N ASN A 312 0.81 3.47 -12.79
CA ASN A 312 1.23 2.75 -11.59
C ASN A 312 2.51 3.32 -10.96
N SER A 313 3.43 3.91 -11.73
CA SER A 313 4.60 4.59 -11.17
C SER A 313 4.19 5.86 -10.43
N LEU A 314 3.19 6.60 -10.93
CA LEU A 314 2.67 7.80 -10.27
C LEU A 314 1.99 7.51 -8.92
N MET A 315 1.60 6.26 -8.68
CA MET A 315 1.05 5.83 -7.39
C MET A 315 2.14 5.53 -6.35
N THR A 316 3.41 5.38 -6.73
CA THR A 316 4.47 5.01 -5.78
C THR A 316 5.10 6.23 -5.09
N GLY A 317 5.70 5.98 -3.93
CA GLY A 317 6.35 7.01 -3.11
C GLY A 317 7.74 7.42 -3.59
N SER A 318 8.40 8.22 -2.77
CA SER A 318 9.82 8.56 -2.88
C SER A 318 10.54 8.25 -1.57
N TRP A 319 11.86 8.10 -1.63
CA TRP A 319 12.68 7.88 -0.43
C TRP A 319 12.62 9.07 0.54
N GLU A 320 12.52 10.29 0.03
CA GLU A 320 12.32 11.50 0.84
C GLU A 320 11.03 11.41 1.66
N LYS A 321 9.91 11.03 1.02
CA LYS A 321 8.62 10.85 1.72
C LYS A 321 8.67 9.69 2.70
N ALA A 322 9.34 8.59 2.35
CA ALA A 322 9.50 7.45 3.24
C ALA A 322 10.29 7.82 4.50
N GLU A 323 11.40 8.56 4.35
CA GLU A 323 12.18 9.06 5.48
C GLU A 323 11.38 10.03 6.34
N GLY A 324 10.66 10.98 5.72
CA GLY A 324 9.77 11.89 6.42
C GLY A 324 8.68 11.15 7.22
N ARG A 325 8.12 10.07 6.68
CA ARG A 325 7.15 9.21 7.38
C ARG A 325 7.76 8.48 8.59
N LEU A 326 8.98 7.97 8.47
CA LEU A 326 9.69 7.32 9.57
C LEU A 326 9.95 8.31 10.71
N GLN A 327 10.41 9.52 10.38
CA GLN A 327 10.60 10.60 11.35
C GLN A 327 9.28 10.99 12.02
N ALA A 328 8.22 11.11 11.23
CA ALA A 328 6.89 11.42 11.74
C ALA A 328 6.33 10.35 12.67
N ASP A 329 6.56 9.07 12.36
CA ASP A 329 6.16 7.94 13.19
C ASP A 329 6.93 7.90 14.51
N ALA A 330 8.22 8.25 14.52
CA ALA A 330 9.00 8.37 15.74
C ALA A 330 8.46 9.47 16.69
N LEU A 331 7.71 10.43 16.16
CA LEU A 331 7.07 11.53 16.90
C LEU A 331 5.57 11.29 17.14
N ARG A 332 5.07 10.07 16.96
CA ARG A 332 3.62 9.72 16.95
C ARG A 332 2.83 10.22 18.17
N ASP A 333 3.43 10.10 19.35
CA ASP A 333 2.79 10.45 20.62
C ASP A 333 2.98 11.92 21.02
N LEU A 334 3.72 12.70 20.22
CA LEU A 334 3.96 14.12 20.47
C LEU A 334 2.91 14.99 19.77
N TRP A 335 2.56 16.10 20.42
CA TRP A 335 1.75 17.14 19.79
C TRP A 335 2.60 17.91 18.79
N ARG A 336 2.27 17.79 17.51
CA ARG A 336 2.97 18.44 16.39
C ARG A 336 2.10 19.54 15.79
N HIS A 337 2.73 20.56 15.24
CA HIS A 337 2.02 21.62 14.51
C HIS A 337 1.77 21.18 13.07
N LEU A 338 0.50 21.19 12.70
CA LEU A 338 0.04 21.04 11.32
C LEU A 338 -0.54 22.37 10.85
N ARG A 339 -0.11 22.81 9.67
CA ARG A 339 -0.60 24.03 9.03
C ARG A 339 -1.86 23.74 8.24
N VAL A 340 -2.87 24.60 8.40
CA VAL A 340 -4.07 24.57 7.56
C VAL A 340 -3.73 25.12 6.18
N THR A 341 -3.67 24.28 5.17
CA THR A 341 -3.30 24.68 3.80
C THR A 341 -4.52 24.99 2.94
N ARG A 342 -5.68 24.43 3.27
CA ARG A 342 -6.93 24.66 2.55
C ARG A 342 -8.15 24.41 3.43
N ILE A 343 -9.21 25.17 3.19
CA ILE A 343 -10.53 24.98 3.82
C ILE A 343 -11.58 24.89 2.71
N VAL A 344 -12.49 23.92 2.78
CA VAL A 344 -13.60 23.74 1.83
C VAL A 344 -14.91 23.58 2.60
N GLU A 345 -15.95 24.27 2.16
CA GLU A 345 -17.32 24.04 2.63
C GLU A 345 -17.91 22.86 1.86
N GLU A 346 -18.15 21.75 2.57
CA GLU A 346 -18.63 20.50 1.96
C GLU A 346 -20.17 20.43 1.98
N SER A 347 -20.79 21.08 2.96
CA SER A 347 -22.23 21.30 3.06
C SER A 347 -22.51 22.48 3.99
N SER A 348 -23.78 22.85 4.15
CA SER A 348 -24.21 23.94 5.07
C SER A 348 -23.79 23.73 6.54
N THR A 349 -23.36 22.52 6.92
CA THR A 349 -22.95 22.21 8.30
C THR A 349 -21.55 21.61 8.42
N ILE A 350 -20.89 21.23 7.32
CA ILE A 350 -19.60 20.51 7.34
C ILE A 350 -18.57 21.28 6.52
N SER A 351 -17.40 21.50 7.11
CA SER A 351 -16.23 22.04 6.42
C SER A 351 -15.02 21.12 6.57
N SER A 352 -14.28 20.95 5.48
CA SER A 352 -13.00 20.23 5.43
C SER A 352 -11.84 21.16 5.70
N PHE A 353 -10.89 20.71 6.51
CA PHE A 353 -9.62 21.37 6.79
C PHE A 353 -8.49 20.45 6.34
N TYR A 354 -7.67 20.93 5.42
CA TYR A 354 -6.50 20.24 4.89
C TYR A 354 -5.27 20.67 5.68
N LEU A 355 -4.53 19.68 6.17
CA LEU A 355 -3.46 19.84 7.14
C LEU A 355 -2.18 19.21 6.59
N GLU A 356 -1.09 19.97 6.66
CA GLU A 356 0.26 19.55 6.29
C GLU A 356 1.23 19.82 7.44
N PRO A 357 2.30 19.02 7.61
CA PRO A 357 3.26 19.24 8.68
C PRO A 357 4.03 20.55 8.50
N ASP A 358 4.25 21.29 9.58
CA ASP A 358 5.01 22.55 9.58
C ASP A 358 6.40 22.44 10.23
N ASP A 359 6.76 21.24 10.69
CA ASP A 359 7.97 20.96 11.47
C ASP A 359 9.10 20.29 10.67
N GLY A 360 8.93 20.16 9.35
CA GLY A 360 9.89 19.51 8.45
C GLY A 360 9.89 17.97 8.52
N ALA A 361 9.20 17.38 9.50
CA ALA A 361 8.93 15.94 9.49
C ALA A 361 7.75 15.64 8.55
N GLY A 362 7.66 14.41 8.04
CA GLY A 362 6.58 14.01 7.15
C GLY A 362 5.23 13.82 7.87
N LEU A 363 4.30 13.22 7.15
CA LEU A 363 3.04 12.73 7.72
C LEU A 363 3.27 11.33 8.32
N PRO A 364 2.79 11.03 9.54
CA PRO A 364 2.89 9.69 10.10
C PRO A 364 1.99 8.72 9.33
N ARG A 365 2.31 7.43 9.38
CA ARG A 365 1.47 6.39 8.78
C ARG A 365 0.12 6.31 9.51
N PHE A 366 -0.92 5.98 8.76
CA PHE A 366 -2.23 5.70 9.32
C PHE A 366 -3.01 4.74 8.41
N GLU A 367 -4.08 4.19 8.96
CA GLU A 367 -5.02 3.33 8.24
C GLU A 367 -6.32 4.08 7.96
N ALA A 368 -6.93 3.79 6.82
CA ALA A 368 -8.16 4.46 6.40
C ALA A 368 -9.31 4.17 7.37
N GLY A 369 -9.89 5.22 7.93
CA GLY A 369 -10.92 5.17 8.98
C GLY A 369 -10.44 5.61 10.38
N GLN A 370 -9.12 5.74 10.59
CA GLN A 370 -8.58 6.30 11.83
C GLN A 370 -8.96 7.77 12.05
N HIS A 371 -8.82 8.24 13.30
CA HIS A 371 -9.09 9.62 13.69
C HIS A 371 -7.83 10.34 14.20
N LEU A 372 -7.79 11.65 13.98
CA LEU A 372 -6.74 12.55 14.38
C LEU A 372 -7.11 13.22 15.73
N PRO A 373 -6.35 13.00 16.81
CA PRO A 373 -6.47 13.78 18.03
C PRO A 373 -5.94 15.20 17.81
N VAL A 374 -6.74 16.21 18.13
CA VAL A 374 -6.43 17.62 17.93
C VAL A 374 -6.61 18.38 19.23
N ARG A 375 -5.64 19.24 19.56
CA ARG A 375 -5.60 20.05 20.79
C ARG A 375 -5.84 21.52 20.47
N PHE A 376 -6.66 22.17 21.29
CA PHE A 376 -6.99 23.59 21.17
C PHE A 376 -6.82 24.31 22.51
N SER A 377 -6.07 25.41 22.49
CA SER A 377 -5.96 26.35 23.61
C SER A 377 -6.80 27.59 23.30
N LEU A 378 -8.09 27.55 23.65
CA LEU A 378 -9.05 28.60 23.26
C LEU A 378 -9.05 29.82 24.20
N PHE A 379 -8.73 29.61 25.48
CA PHE A 379 -8.82 30.65 26.50
C PHE A 379 -7.54 30.66 27.34
N GLU A 380 -7.00 31.85 27.57
CA GLU A 380 -5.81 32.05 28.40
C GLU A 380 -6.10 31.60 29.85
N GLY A 381 -5.19 30.84 30.43
CA GLY A 381 -5.32 30.30 31.79
C GLY A 381 -6.25 29.09 31.94
N GLN A 382 -6.86 28.58 30.86
CA GLN A 382 -7.63 27.33 30.88
C GLN A 382 -6.82 26.16 30.30
N PRO A 383 -7.05 24.92 30.78
CA PRO A 383 -6.41 23.75 30.20
C PRO A 383 -6.85 23.56 28.74
N PRO A 384 -5.96 23.03 27.88
CA PRO A 384 -6.29 22.79 26.49
C PRO A 384 -7.39 21.74 26.35
N LEU A 385 -8.22 21.88 25.32
CA LEU A 385 -9.29 20.95 25.00
C LEU A 385 -8.84 20.03 23.86
N VAL A 386 -8.99 18.71 24.05
CA VAL A 386 -8.70 17.71 23.04
C VAL A 386 -9.99 17.21 22.39
N ARG A 387 -10.01 17.10 21.07
CA ARG A 387 -11.09 16.47 20.28
C ARG A 387 -10.49 15.56 19.22
N THR A 388 -11.23 14.51 18.87
CA THR A 388 -10.82 13.58 17.82
C THR A 388 -11.72 13.75 16.60
N TYR A 389 -11.12 13.85 15.42
CA TYR A 389 -11.85 13.93 14.15
C TYR A 389 -11.37 12.81 13.23
N SER A 390 -12.29 12.03 12.65
CA SER A 390 -11.91 11.02 11.66
C SER A 390 -11.14 11.67 10.51
N VAL A 391 -10.05 11.04 10.10
CA VAL A 391 -9.30 11.44 8.92
C VAL A 391 -10.14 11.06 7.71
N SER A 392 -10.48 12.05 6.90
CA SER A 392 -11.33 11.94 5.70
C SER A 392 -10.53 11.93 4.40
N SER A 393 -9.20 12.03 4.46
CA SER A 393 -8.27 11.66 3.37
C SER A 393 -7.85 10.20 3.49
N ALA A 394 -7.32 9.62 2.42
CA ALA A 394 -6.77 8.26 2.42
C ALA A 394 -5.30 8.24 2.87
N PRO A 395 -4.79 7.12 3.40
CA PRO A 395 -3.36 6.90 3.64
C PRO A 395 -2.46 7.16 2.42
N SER A 396 -3.01 6.93 1.23
CA SER A 396 -2.37 7.20 -0.07
C SER A 396 -2.31 8.68 -0.48
N ASP A 397 -3.04 9.57 0.22
CA ASP A 397 -2.97 11.02 0.00
C ASP A 397 -1.73 11.63 0.70
N ASN A 398 -1.22 12.75 0.18
CA ASN A 398 -0.05 13.45 0.74
C ASN A 398 -0.42 14.56 1.75
N PHE A 399 -1.62 14.49 2.34
CA PHE A 399 -2.13 15.46 3.30
C PHE A 399 -3.11 14.78 4.27
N PHE A 400 -3.30 15.36 5.45
CA PHE A 400 -4.46 15.03 6.28
C PHE A 400 -5.63 15.92 5.92
N ARG A 401 -6.84 15.34 5.89
CA ARG A 401 -8.08 16.09 5.82
C ARG A 401 -8.96 15.69 7.00
N ILE A 402 -9.34 16.64 7.84
CA ILE A 402 -10.44 16.44 8.80
C ILE A 402 -11.67 17.17 8.29
N SER A 403 -12.83 16.57 8.46
CA SER A 403 -14.10 17.14 8.00
C SER A 403 -15.05 17.28 9.18
N VAL A 404 -15.38 18.52 9.51
CA VAL A 404 -15.92 18.86 10.84
C VAL A 404 -17.32 19.43 10.69
N LYS A 405 -18.30 18.76 11.32
CA LYS A 405 -19.65 19.29 11.49
C LYS A 405 -19.66 20.38 12.56
N ARG A 406 -20.31 21.51 12.29
CA ARG A 406 -20.51 22.61 13.25
C ARG A 406 -21.54 22.23 14.31
N ASP A 407 -21.07 21.65 15.41
CA ASP A 407 -21.89 21.16 16.50
C ASP A 407 -21.12 21.22 17.84
N GLY A 408 -21.16 22.39 18.50
CA GLY A 408 -20.44 22.63 19.76
C GLY A 408 -19.34 23.71 19.70
N LEU A 409 -18.63 23.88 20.82
CA LEU A 409 -17.68 24.99 21.04
C LEU A 409 -16.48 24.93 20.08
N ILE A 410 -15.75 23.81 20.05
CA ILE A 410 -14.52 23.64 19.26
C ILE A 410 -14.83 23.63 17.76
N SER A 411 -15.86 22.90 17.34
CA SER A 411 -16.30 22.86 15.94
C SER A 411 -16.78 24.23 15.46
N SER A 412 -17.46 25.02 16.31
CA SER A 412 -17.79 26.42 15.99
C SER A 412 -16.56 27.32 15.88
N HIS A 413 -15.53 27.10 16.72
CA HIS A 413 -14.26 27.81 16.61
C HIS A 413 -13.55 27.50 15.29
N LEU A 414 -13.45 26.21 14.93
CA LEU A 414 -12.90 25.77 13.63
C LEU A 414 -13.60 26.46 12.46
N HIS A 415 -14.93 26.49 12.44
CA HIS A 415 -15.69 27.13 11.36
C HIS A 415 -15.54 28.64 11.30
N SER A 416 -15.52 29.32 12.46
CA SER A 416 -15.64 30.78 12.51
C SER A 416 -14.30 31.52 12.59
N LYS A 417 -13.27 30.90 13.18
CA LYS A 417 -12.00 31.55 13.53
C LYS A 417 -10.80 31.02 12.76
N ILE A 418 -10.73 29.72 12.49
CA ILE A 418 -9.59 29.13 11.78
C ILE A 418 -9.56 29.59 10.31
N ARG A 419 -8.36 29.88 9.82
CA ARG A 419 -8.05 30.33 8.46
C ARG A 419 -6.90 29.53 7.87
N VAL A 420 -6.77 29.59 6.55
CA VAL A 420 -5.58 29.06 5.85
C VAL A 420 -4.34 29.78 6.38
N GLY A 421 -3.31 29.01 6.70
CA GLY A 421 -2.07 29.48 7.32
C GLY A 421 -2.01 29.24 8.83
N ASP A 422 -3.14 29.08 9.51
CA ASP A 422 -3.16 28.81 10.96
C ASP A 422 -2.53 27.45 11.30
N LEU A 423 -2.00 27.34 12.50
CA LEU A 423 -1.44 26.11 13.04
C LEU A 423 -2.44 25.42 13.97
N ILE A 424 -2.51 24.10 13.83
CA ILE A 424 -3.32 23.22 14.68
C ILE A 424 -2.39 22.18 15.30
N GLU A 425 -2.53 21.94 16.59
CA GLU A 425 -1.78 20.90 17.29
C GLU A 425 -2.47 19.54 17.15
N ALA A 426 -1.77 18.54 16.63
CA ALA A 426 -2.29 17.19 16.49
C ALA A 426 -1.27 16.12 16.88
N ARG A 427 -1.76 14.97 17.36
CA ARG A 427 -0.99 13.72 17.44
C ARG A 427 -1.22 12.88 16.18
N ALA A 428 -0.44 11.83 15.97
CA ALA A 428 -0.69 10.96 14.81
C ALA A 428 -2.09 10.32 14.87
N PRO A 429 -2.65 9.92 13.71
CA PRO A 429 -3.92 9.22 13.69
C PRO A 429 -3.89 7.92 14.50
N GLN A 430 -5.02 7.60 15.11
CA GLN A 430 -5.23 6.43 15.94
C GLN A 430 -6.64 5.87 15.77
N GLY A 431 -6.92 4.71 16.35
CA GLY A 431 -8.21 4.03 16.26
C GLY A 431 -8.13 2.75 15.43
N ARG A 432 -9.21 1.96 15.51
CA ARG A 432 -9.27 0.59 14.96
C ARG A 432 -10.47 0.35 14.05
N PHE A 433 -11.24 1.40 13.78
CA PHE A 433 -12.28 1.36 12.77
C PHE A 433 -11.64 1.53 11.40
N THR A 434 -10.96 0.49 10.93
CA THR A 434 -10.13 0.54 9.71
C THR A 434 -10.56 -0.51 8.70
N VAL A 435 -10.39 -0.19 7.41
CA VAL A 435 -10.77 -1.11 6.32
C VAL A 435 -9.56 -1.92 5.85
N GLN A 436 -9.78 -3.21 5.59
CA GLN A 436 -8.88 -4.02 4.79
C GLN A 436 -9.22 -3.83 3.31
N ALA A 437 -8.42 -3.01 2.62
CA ALA A 437 -8.71 -2.58 1.25
C ALA A 437 -8.57 -3.69 0.19
N ASP A 438 -7.72 -4.69 0.46
CA ASP A 438 -7.40 -5.81 -0.42
C ASP A 438 -8.22 -7.08 -0.13
N GLU A 439 -9.15 -7.06 0.82
CA GLU A 439 -10.07 -8.18 1.07
C GLU A 439 -10.92 -8.49 -0.19
N HIS A 440 -11.20 -9.77 -0.42
CA HIS A 440 -12.02 -10.26 -1.52
C HIS A 440 -13.51 -10.05 -1.28
N ARG A 441 -13.95 -10.19 -0.02
CA ARG A 441 -15.36 -10.05 0.36
C ARG A 441 -15.90 -8.66 0.02
N PRO A 442 -17.04 -8.52 -0.68
CA PRO A 442 -17.66 -7.23 -0.93
C PRO A 442 -17.86 -6.36 0.33
N LEU A 443 -17.74 -5.05 0.16
CA LEU A 443 -17.79 -4.05 1.22
C LEU A 443 -19.08 -3.24 1.17
N VAL A 444 -19.70 -2.99 2.33
CA VAL A 444 -20.86 -2.10 2.47
C VAL A 444 -20.54 -1.01 3.49
N LEU A 445 -20.44 0.23 3.02
CA LEU A 445 -20.16 1.44 3.80
C LEU A 445 -21.46 2.21 4.03
N LEU A 446 -21.94 2.27 5.28
CA LEU A 446 -23.21 2.90 5.67
C LEU A 446 -22.96 4.14 6.54
N ALA A 447 -23.11 5.31 5.93
CA ALA A 447 -22.88 6.62 6.55
C ALA A 447 -24.17 7.38 6.84
N ALA A 448 -24.24 8.07 7.98
CA ALA A 448 -25.26 9.08 8.26
C ALA A 448 -24.65 10.40 8.75
N GLY A 449 -24.97 11.50 8.06
CA GLY A 449 -24.45 12.84 8.35
C GLY A 449 -22.92 12.88 8.28
N VAL A 450 -22.27 13.45 9.31
CA VAL A 450 -20.81 13.48 9.43
C VAL A 450 -20.18 12.08 9.59
N GLY A 451 -21.01 11.05 9.83
CA GLY A 451 -20.71 9.62 9.65
C GLY A 451 -19.90 9.26 8.41
N VAL A 452 -20.05 10.05 7.35
CA VAL A 452 -19.39 9.84 6.06
C VAL A 452 -17.86 9.93 6.11
N THR A 453 -17.29 10.64 7.10
CA THR A 453 -15.87 11.02 7.06
C THR A 453 -14.87 9.85 7.11
N PRO A 454 -14.95 8.89 8.08
CA PRO A 454 -14.07 7.72 8.03
C PRO A 454 -14.37 6.83 6.82
N LEU A 455 -15.65 6.70 6.43
CA LEU A 455 -16.03 5.81 5.32
C LEU A 455 -15.54 6.35 3.96
N LEU A 456 -15.46 7.67 3.79
CA LEU A 456 -14.89 8.29 2.61
C LEU A 456 -13.38 8.02 2.51
N SER A 457 -12.66 8.07 3.63
CA SER A 457 -11.25 7.66 3.70
C SER A 457 -11.09 6.18 3.29
N MET A 458 -11.95 5.29 3.82
CA MET A 458 -11.98 3.86 3.45
C MET A 458 -12.25 3.67 1.95
N LEU A 459 -13.23 4.37 1.38
CA LEU A 459 -13.57 4.28 -0.04
C LEU A 459 -12.40 4.71 -0.93
N ARG A 460 -11.75 5.84 -0.60
CA ARG A 460 -10.60 6.36 -1.34
C ARG A 460 -9.44 5.34 -1.34
N GLU A 461 -9.18 4.72 -0.19
CA GLU A 461 -8.11 3.72 -0.06
C GLU A 461 -8.44 2.42 -0.81
N VAL A 462 -9.69 1.93 -0.75
CA VAL A 462 -10.15 0.77 -1.53
C VAL A 462 -9.94 0.98 -3.03
N ILE A 463 -10.20 2.18 -3.55
CA ILE A 463 -9.99 2.49 -4.96
C ILE A 463 -8.49 2.52 -5.28
N TYR A 464 -7.70 3.22 -4.47
CA TYR A 464 -6.25 3.33 -4.66
C TYR A 464 -5.57 1.95 -4.66
N GLU A 465 -5.84 1.13 -3.64
CA GLU A 465 -5.29 -0.21 -3.54
C GLU A 465 -5.80 -1.08 -4.69
N GLY A 466 -7.09 -1.00 -5.02
CA GLY A 466 -7.66 -1.70 -6.16
C GLY A 466 -6.97 -1.42 -7.49
N GLU A 467 -6.57 -0.17 -7.75
CA GLU A 467 -5.77 0.22 -8.92
C GLU A 467 -4.33 -0.29 -8.84
N ARG A 468 -3.71 -0.21 -7.65
CA ARG A 468 -2.34 -0.66 -7.37
C ARG A 468 -2.18 -2.15 -7.63
N ILE A 469 -3.06 -2.98 -7.06
CA ILE A 469 -3.02 -4.45 -7.16
C ILE A 469 -3.87 -5.00 -8.31
N ARG A 470 -4.55 -4.14 -9.08
CA ARG A 470 -5.44 -4.49 -10.21
C ARG A 470 -6.63 -5.38 -9.82
N ARG A 471 -7.12 -5.20 -8.60
CA ARG A 471 -8.29 -5.89 -8.06
C ARG A 471 -9.02 -4.97 -7.08
N THR A 472 -10.00 -4.23 -7.59
CA THR A 472 -10.85 -3.39 -6.74
C THR A 472 -11.86 -4.26 -5.99
N ARG A 473 -11.88 -4.12 -4.66
CA ARG A 473 -12.89 -4.72 -3.78
C ARG A 473 -14.29 -4.14 -4.11
N PRO A 474 -15.26 -4.97 -4.52
CA PRO A 474 -16.61 -4.48 -4.82
C PRO A 474 -17.20 -3.74 -3.62
N THR A 475 -17.71 -2.52 -3.81
CA THR A 475 -18.13 -1.65 -2.69
C THR A 475 -19.48 -0.99 -2.94
N TRP A 476 -20.35 -1.06 -1.94
CA TRP A 476 -21.56 -0.24 -1.85
C TRP A 476 -21.34 0.88 -0.85
N PHE A 477 -21.46 2.12 -1.28
CA PHE A 477 -21.34 3.30 -0.44
C PHE A 477 -22.71 3.96 -0.30
N ILE A 478 -23.32 3.89 0.87
CA ILE A 478 -24.66 4.41 1.12
C ILE A 478 -24.55 5.51 2.18
N GLN A 479 -24.78 6.75 1.77
CA GLN A 479 -24.75 7.93 2.64
C GLN A 479 -26.15 8.51 2.79
N SER A 480 -26.53 8.83 4.02
CA SER A 480 -27.77 9.52 4.32
C SER A 480 -27.52 10.90 4.91
N ALA A 481 -28.29 11.89 4.46
CA ALA A 481 -28.38 13.21 5.06
C ALA A 481 -29.84 13.58 5.36
N ARG A 482 -30.04 14.63 6.14
CA ARG A 482 -31.39 15.14 6.40
C ARG A 482 -31.98 15.78 5.16
N SER A 483 -31.23 16.70 4.56
CA SER A 483 -31.62 17.55 3.46
C SER A 483 -30.47 17.67 2.46
N LEU A 484 -30.74 18.18 1.27
CA LEU A 484 -29.75 18.41 0.23
C LEU A 484 -28.67 19.39 0.69
N ALA A 485 -29.06 20.44 1.42
CA ALA A 485 -28.12 21.40 1.99
C ALA A 485 -27.14 20.78 3.01
N GLU A 486 -27.48 19.64 3.63
CA GLU A 486 -26.62 18.92 4.58
C GLU A 486 -25.80 17.80 3.93
N LEU A 487 -26.09 17.43 2.67
CA LEU A 487 -25.45 16.32 1.96
C LEU A 487 -24.03 16.70 1.49
N ALA A 488 -23.03 16.31 2.27
CA ALA A 488 -21.61 16.57 1.99
C ALA A 488 -21.00 15.60 0.96
N PHE A 489 -19.92 16.04 0.29
CA PHE A 489 -19.06 15.25 -0.61
C PHE A 489 -19.72 14.72 -1.89
N ARG A 490 -20.79 15.37 -2.39
CA ARG A 490 -21.51 14.93 -3.58
C ARG A 490 -20.61 14.75 -4.81
N ASP A 491 -19.80 15.76 -5.11
CA ASP A 491 -18.96 15.77 -6.31
C ASP A 491 -17.80 14.79 -6.19
N GLU A 492 -17.14 14.77 -5.03
CA GLU A 492 -16.06 13.81 -4.76
C GLU A 492 -16.54 12.36 -4.86
N LEU A 493 -17.72 12.05 -4.30
CA LEU A 493 -18.28 10.70 -4.38
C LEU A 493 -18.62 10.31 -5.83
N PHE A 494 -19.11 11.25 -6.63
CA PHE A 494 -19.37 11.04 -8.06
C PHE A 494 -18.07 10.76 -8.84
N GLU A 495 -17.01 11.53 -8.58
CA GLU A 495 -15.69 11.31 -9.19
C GLU A 495 -15.11 9.94 -8.82
N LEU A 496 -15.16 9.57 -7.54
CA LEU A 496 -14.67 8.28 -7.05
C LEU A 496 -15.45 7.10 -7.66
N ALA A 497 -16.78 7.18 -7.69
CA ALA A 497 -17.62 6.16 -8.32
C ALA A 497 -17.33 6.03 -9.83
N THR A 498 -17.15 7.16 -10.53
CA THR A 498 -16.82 7.17 -11.96
C THR A 498 -15.47 6.50 -12.23
N ARG A 499 -14.46 6.80 -11.40
CA ARG A 499 -13.11 6.21 -11.49
C ARG A 499 -13.14 4.69 -11.31
N ALA A 500 -13.94 4.20 -10.36
CA ALA A 500 -14.04 2.79 -10.02
C ALA A 500 -15.03 1.99 -10.89
N LYS A 501 -15.71 2.64 -11.84
CA LYS A 501 -16.61 2.01 -12.82
C LYS A 501 -17.71 1.18 -12.15
N ASP A 502 -17.90 -0.08 -12.56
CA ASP A 502 -18.93 -1.00 -12.06
C ASP A 502 -18.62 -1.58 -10.68
N LYS A 503 -17.41 -1.36 -10.15
CA LYS A 503 -16.96 -1.94 -8.87
C LYS A 503 -17.46 -1.18 -7.66
N ILE A 504 -17.88 0.07 -7.83
CA ILE A 504 -18.36 0.91 -6.73
C ILE A 504 -19.73 1.48 -7.08
N ARG A 505 -20.66 1.30 -6.15
CA ARG A 505 -22.02 1.82 -6.25
C ARG A 505 -22.26 2.78 -5.10
N ALA A 506 -22.40 4.05 -5.42
CA ALA A 506 -22.68 5.10 -4.46
C ALA A 506 -24.19 5.45 -4.48
N LEU A 507 -24.81 5.52 -3.31
CA LEU A 507 -26.20 5.94 -3.13
C LEU A 507 -26.28 6.99 -2.04
N ARG A 508 -26.95 8.09 -2.34
CA ARG A 508 -27.20 9.22 -1.46
C ARG A 508 -28.69 9.27 -1.16
N LEU A 509 -29.02 9.32 0.13
CA LEU A 509 -30.40 9.34 0.61
C LEU A 509 -30.71 10.60 1.39
N LEU A 510 -31.88 11.17 1.13
CA LEU A 510 -32.40 12.31 1.90
C LEU A 510 -33.62 11.90 2.69
N SER A 511 -33.56 12.02 4.01
CA SER A 511 -34.70 11.67 4.88
C SER A 511 -35.80 12.72 4.91
N GLN A 512 -35.47 13.98 4.57
CA GLN A 512 -36.38 15.12 4.46
C GLN A 512 -35.94 16.01 3.28
N PRO A 513 -36.06 15.54 2.02
CA PRO A 513 -35.65 16.33 0.86
C PRO A 513 -36.44 17.63 0.76
N GLU A 514 -35.74 18.72 0.42
CA GLU A 514 -36.36 20.00 0.12
C GLU A 514 -37.21 19.90 -1.16
N GLN A 515 -38.21 20.77 -1.31
CA GLN A 515 -39.09 20.78 -2.49
C GLN A 515 -38.34 20.97 -3.82
N HIS A 516 -37.15 21.59 -3.79
CA HIS A 516 -36.33 21.82 -4.98
C HIS A 516 -35.33 20.70 -5.25
N ALA A 517 -35.13 19.76 -4.31
CA ALA A 517 -34.20 18.64 -4.47
C ALA A 517 -34.80 17.59 -5.41
N ARG A 518 -34.01 17.11 -6.37
CA ARG A 518 -34.49 16.19 -7.42
C ARG A 518 -33.95 14.78 -7.23
N GLU A 519 -34.84 13.82 -7.04
CA GLU A 519 -34.49 12.40 -7.01
C GLU A 519 -33.97 11.93 -8.39
N GLY A 520 -32.88 11.17 -8.40
CA GLY A 520 -32.18 10.72 -9.60
C GLY A 520 -31.13 11.71 -10.14
N GLU A 521 -31.12 12.97 -9.67
CA GLU A 521 -30.11 13.98 -10.02
C GLU A 521 -29.28 14.37 -8.79
N ASP A 522 -29.96 14.88 -7.75
CA ASP A 522 -29.34 15.41 -6.54
C ASP A 522 -29.04 14.35 -5.49
N PHE A 523 -29.91 13.34 -5.42
CA PHE A 523 -29.84 12.19 -4.53
C PHE A 523 -30.55 11.01 -5.18
N GLU A 524 -30.28 9.79 -4.74
CA GLU A 524 -30.78 8.58 -5.37
C GLU A 524 -32.15 8.15 -4.83
N LEU A 525 -32.39 8.25 -3.52
CA LEU A 525 -33.64 7.80 -2.90
C LEU A 525 -34.07 8.68 -1.72
N ALA A 526 -35.37 8.93 -1.60
CA ALA A 526 -35.94 9.58 -0.42
C ALA A 526 -36.15 8.55 0.71
N GLY A 527 -35.88 8.94 1.96
CA GLY A 527 -36.08 8.12 3.14
C GLY A 527 -34.83 7.93 4.00
N ARG A 528 -34.87 6.92 4.87
CA ARG A 528 -33.76 6.55 5.77
C ARG A 528 -33.16 5.23 5.30
N VAL A 529 -31.88 5.03 5.60
CA VAL A 529 -31.25 3.72 5.42
C VAL A 529 -31.72 2.80 6.53
N ASP A 530 -32.30 1.67 6.14
CA ASP A 530 -32.76 0.60 7.02
C ASP A 530 -32.49 -0.78 6.39
N VAL A 531 -32.80 -1.84 7.12
CA VAL A 531 -32.58 -3.22 6.65
C VAL A 531 -33.45 -3.56 5.43
N ALA A 532 -34.65 -2.97 5.31
CA ALA A 532 -35.53 -3.23 4.18
C ALA A 532 -34.92 -2.70 2.88
N LEU A 533 -34.33 -1.50 2.94
CA LEU A 533 -33.55 -0.93 1.84
C LEU A 533 -32.35 -1.82 1.49
N LEU A 534 -31.56 -2.25 2.49
CA LEU A 534 -30.40 -3.11 2.22
C LEU A 534 -30.79 -4.40 1.51
N LYS A 535 -31.88 -5.05 1.92
CA LYS A 535 -32.43 -6.25 1.24
C LYS A 535 -32.86 -5.99 -0.20
N ALA A 536 -33.35 -4.79 -0.49
CA ALA A 536 -33.78 -4.42 -1.84
C ALA A 536 -32.59 -4.09 -2.76
N LEU A 537 -31.51 -3.53 -2.21
CA LEU A 537 -30.35 -3.07 -2.97
C LEU A 537 -29.28 -4.14 -3.17
N LEU A 538 -28.94 -4.88 -2.11
CA LEU A 538 -27.77 -5.75 -2.09
C LEU A 538 -28.11 -7.12 -2.69
N PRO A 539 -27.34 -7.60 -3.68
CA PRO A 539 -27.37 -8.99 -4.10
C PRO A 539 -27.11 -9.94 -2.93
N LEU A 540 -27.57 -11.18 -3.02
CA LEU A 540 -27.27 -12.20 -2.02
C LEU A 540 -25.78 -12.59 -2.14
N ASP A 541 -24.98 -12.18 -1.16
CA ASP A 541 -23.53 -12.38 -1.10
C ASP A 541 -23.06 -12.33 0.36
N ASP A 542 -21.78 -12.62 0.60
CA ASP A 542 -21.10 -12.44 1.89
C ASP A 542 -20.48 -11.04 1.94
N TYR A 543 -20.87 -10.18 2.89
CA TYR A 543 -20.43 -8.78 2.96
C TYR A 543 -19.79 -8.45 4.31
N ASP A 544 -18.81 -7.54 4.29
CA ASP A 544 -18.42 -6.80 5.48
C ASP A 544 -19.16 -5.46 5.53
N PHE A 545 -19.71 -5.10 6.69
CA PHE A 545 -20.48 -3.89 6.92
C PHE A 545 -19.71 -2.91 7.80
N TYR A 546 -19.62 -1.66 7.39
CA TYR A 546 -19.01 -0.57 8.16
C TYR A 546 -20.05 0.52 8.38
N LEU A 547 -20.40 0.76 9.65
CA LEU A 547 -21.47 1.66 10.06
C LEU A 547 -20.88 2.88 10.75
N CYS A 548 -21.23 4.08 10.30
CA CYS A 548 -20.82 5.29 11.00
C CYS A 548 -21.89 6.39 10.96
N GLY A 549 -22.28 6.89 12.13
CA GLY A 549 -23.35 7.86 12.26
C GLY A 549 -23.84 8.07 13.69
N PRO A 550 -25.04 8.67 13.86
CA PRO A 550 -25.68 8.84 15.17
C PRO A 550 -25.96 7.49 15.86
N GLY A 551 -25.91 7.45 17.20
CA GLY A 551 -26.05 6.20 17.96
C GLY A 551 -27.30 5.37 17.64
N ALA A 552 -28.47 6.02 17.50
CA ALA A 552 -29.72 5.33 17.15
C ALA A 552 -29.69 4.72 15.73
N PHE A 553 -29.02 5.38 14.78
CA PHE A 553 -28.84 4.87 13.42
C PHE A 553 -27.95 3.63 13.42
N THR A 554 -26.79 3.73 14.10
CA THR A 554 -25.82 2.64 14.16
C THR A 554 -26.39 1.43 14.90
N GLN A 555 -27.09 1.62 16.03
CA GLN A 555 -27.71 0.51 16.79
C GLN A 555 -28.79 -0.20 15.97
N ALA A 556 -29.70 0.55 15.33
CA ALA A 556 -30.80 -0.05 14.56
C ALA A 556 -30.29 -0.89 13.37
N LEU A 557 -29.26 -0.41 12.65
CA LEU A 557 -28.64 -1.17 11.57
C LEU A 557 -27.86 -2.38 12.09
N TYR A 558 -27.13 -2.23 13.19
CA TYR A 558 -26.43 -3.34 13.83
C TYR A 558 -27.40 -4.47 14.22
N ASP A 559 -28.44 -4.16 14.99
CA ASP A 559 -29.44 -5.14 15.44
C ASP A 559 -30.10 -5.83 14.24
N GLY A 560 -30.48 -5.03 13.24
CA GLY A 560 -31.05 -5.51 12.01
C GLY A 560 -30.15 -6.45 11.20
N LEU A 561 -28.85 -6.16 11.10
CA LEU A 561 -27.87 -7.05 10.44
C LEU A 561 -27.67 -8.35 11.23
N ARG A 562 -27.71 -8.29 12.57
CA ARG A 562 -27.65 -9.48 13.43
C ARG A 562 -28.88 -10.35 13.29
N GLU A 563 -30.07 -9.77 13.14
CA GLU A 563 -31.31 -10.50 12.80
C GLU A 563 -31.20 -11.22 11.45
N LEU A 564 -30.44 -10.67 10.50
CA LEU A 564 -30.08 -11.32 9.23
C LEU A 564 -28.96 -12.35 9.35
N ARG A 565 -28.50 -12.67 10.56
CA ARG A 565 -27.44 -13.65 10.83
C ARG A 565 -26.08 -13.28 10.25
N ILE A 566 -25.82 -11.98 10.02
CA ILE A 566 -24.47 -11.50 9.73
C ILE A 566 -23.63 -11.59 11.02
N GLY A 567 -22.42 -12.14 10.93
CA GLY A 567 -21.51 -12.33 12.07
C GLY A 567 -21.09 -11.01 12.70
N ASP A 568 -20.87 -10.97 14.02
CA ASP A 568 -20.44 -9.75 14.72
C ASP A 568 -19.05 -9.27 14.27
N ASP A 569 -18.22 -10.22 13.84
CA ASP A 569 -16.90 -10.02 13.24
C ASP A 569 -16.95 -9.32 11.88
N ARG A 570 -18.09 -9.39 11.18
CA ARG A 570 -18.34 -8.76 9.87
C ARG A 570 -19.05 -7.42 9.95
N ILE A 571 -19.40 -6.96 11.16
CA ILE A 571 -20.06 -5.67 11.37
C ILE A 571 -19.13 -4.77 12.17
N HIS A 572 -18.54 -3.80 11.51
CA HIS A 572 -17.68 -2.78 12.09
C HIS A 572 -18.48 -1.50 12.30
N ALA A 573 -18.34 -0.84 13.44
CA ALA A 573 -19.15 0.33 13.73
C ALA A 573 -18.43 1.35 14.60
N GLU A 574 -18.64 2.63 14.30
CA GLU A 574 -18.22 3.77 15.11
C GLU A 574 -19.38 4.77 15.27
N THR A 575 -19.49 5.40 16.44
CA THR A 575 -20.50 6.43 16.72
C THR A 575 -19.83 7.76 17.06
N PHE A 576 -20.36 8.85 16.49
CA PHE A 576 -19.93 10.19 16.88
C PHE A 576 -20.57 10.59 18.22
N GLY A 577 -19.74 10.90 19.21
CA GLY A 577 -20.17 11.19 20.58
C GLY A 577 -19.89 10.04 21.55
N PRO A 578 -20.65 9.90 22.65
CA PRO A 578 -20.51 8.76 23.56
C PRO A 578 -20.67 7.44 22.80
N SER A 579 -19.76 6.49 23.01
CA SER A 579 -19.88 5.16 22.42
C SER A 579 -20.99 4.38 23.12
N THR A 580 -22.17 4.33 22.51
CA THR A 580 -23.39 3.71 23.08
C THR A 580 -23.81 2.41 22.40
N LEU A 581 -23.02 1.89 21.46
CA LEU A 581 -23.38 0.67 20.73
C LEU A 581 -23.36 -0.55 21.67
N VAL A 582 -24.50 -1.24 21.76
CA VAL A 582 -24.62 -2.51 22.47
C VAL A 582 -24.49 -3.65 21.46
N ARG A 583 -23.50 -4.53 21.67
CA ARG A 583 -23.18 -5.64 20.76
C ARG A 583 -23.71 -6.98 21.26
N LEU A 584 -24.25 -7.78 20.34
CA LEU A 584 -24.64 -9.18 20.51
C LEU A 584 -23.57 -10.09 19.90
N ARG A 585 -22.57 -10.46 20.69
CA ARG A 585 -21.43 -11.29 20.23
C ARG A 585 -21.85 -12.72 19.86
N ASP A 586 -21.15 -13.31 18.90
CA ASP A 586 -21.34 -14.70 18.53
C ASP A 586 -20.85 -15.64 19.66
N GLN A 587 -21.65 -16.66 20.00
CA GLN A 587 -21.41 -17.58 21.11
C GLN A 587 -20.08 -18.36 21.02
N LEU A 588 -19.50 -18.44 19.84
CA LEU A 588 -18.23 -19.13 19.59
C LEU A 588 -17.00 -18.28 19.96
N THR A 589 -17.17 -17.00 20.26
CA THR A 589 -16.08 -16.16 20.77
C THR A 589 -16.03 -16.34 22.29
N PRO A 590 -14.93 -16.87 22.86
CA PRO A 590 -14.79 -16.94 24.31
C PRO A 590 -15.04 -15.54 24.88
N ALA A 591 -15.95 -15.42 25.85
CA ALA A 591 -16.07 -14.18 26.60
C ALA A 591 -14.70 -13.91 27.22
N ALA A 592 -14.15 -12.70 27.04
CA ALA A 592 -12.94 -12.33 27.74
C ALA A 592 -13.20 -12.50 29.24
N GLU A 593 -12.52 -13.48 29.87
CA GLU A 593 -12.60 -13.67 31.32
C GLU A 593 -12.05 -12.41 31.97
N GLN A 594 -12.95 -11.58 32.50
CA GLN A 594 -12.60 -10.41 33.29
C GLN A 594 -12.79 -10.77 34.75
N VAL A 595 -11.88 -10.30 35.60
CA VAL A 595 -12.13 -10.28 37.03
C VAL A 595 -13.38 -9.42 37.29
N PRO A 596 -14.31 -9.85 38.18
CA PRO A 596 -15.52 -9.09 38.47
C PRO A 596 -15.19 -7.67 38.92
N ALA A 597 -16.10 -6.73 38.66
CA ALA A 597 -16.00 -5.37 39.21
C ALA A 597 -15.95 -5.41 40.75
N ALA A 598 -15.18 -4.50 41.35
CA ALA A 598 -15.07 -4.42 42.80
C ALA A 598 -16.45 -4.17 43.44
N SER A 599 -16.78 -4.98 44.45
CA SER A 599 -18.02 -4.87 45.24
C SER A 599 -17.83 -4.07 46.53
N SER A 600 -16.60 -3.66 46.84
CA SER A 600 -16.23 -2.82 47.97
C SER A 600 -15.47 -1.58 47.49
N PRO A 601 -15.33 -0.55 48.34
CA PRO A 601 -14.63 0.67 47.95
C PRO A 601 -13.15 0.40 47.68
N VAL A 602 -12.62 0.93 46.58
CA VAL A 602 -11.20 0.73 46.18
C VAL A 602 -10.44 2.05 46.23
N LYS A 603 -9.25 2.03 46.83
CA LYS A 603 -8.33 3.16 46.81
C LYS A 603 -7.68 3.28 45.42
N VAL A 604 -7.78 4.45 44.80
CA VAL A 604 -7.18 4.75 43.49
C VAL A 604 -6.11 5.82 43.67
N LEU A 605 -4.88 5.52 43.25
CA LEU A 605 -3.74 6.43 43.28
C LEU A 605 -3.42 6.90 41.86
N PHE A 606 -3.32 8.21 41.69
CA PHE A 606 -2.88 8.87 40.46
C PHE A 606 -1.42 9.31 40.66
N ALA A 607 -0.49 8.49 40.18
CA ALA A 607 0.92 8.53 40.58
C ALA A 607 1.63 9.83 40.16
N THR A 608 1.41 10.28 38.92
CA THR A 608 2.12 11.44 38.34
C THR A 608 1.60 12.75 38.91
N SER A 609 0.30 12.84 39.20
CA SER A 609 -0.33 14.00 39.82
C SER A 609 -0.25 14.00 41.35
N ALA A 610 0.27 12.93 41.96
CA ALA A 610 0.31 12.70 43.41
C ALA A 610 -1.07 12.89 44.09
N LYS A 611 -2.15 12.51 43.41
CA LYS A 611 -3.52 12.57 43.95
C LYS A 611 -4.03 11.18 44.31
N GLU A 612 -4.96 11.13 45.26
CA GLU A 612 -5.68 9.91 45.62
C GLU A 612 -7.19 10.13 45.63
N ALA A 613 -7.92 9.07 45.32
CA ALA A 613 -9.37 9.01 45.39
C ALA A 613 -9.82 7.67 45.93
N ARG A 614 -11.08 7.62 46.37
CA ARG A 614 -11.77 6.37 46.69
C ARG A 614 -12.87 6.17 45.66
N TRP A 615 -12.81 5.05 44.95
CA TRP A 615 -13.88 4.61 44.08
C TRP A 615 -14.89 3.80 44.88
N GLU A 616 -16.18 4.06 44.71
CA GLU A 616 -17.27 3.32 45.34
C GLU A 616 -18.03 2.52 44.27
N PRO A 617 -18.55 1.32 44.59
CA PRO A 617 -19.39 0.57 43.66
C PRO A 617 -20.55 1.42 43.11
N GLY A 618 -20.56 1.62 41.79
CA GLY A 618 -21.57 2.43 41.10
C GLY A 618 -21.19 3.90 40.83
N ASN A 619 -20.02 4.39 41.28
CA ASN A 619 -19.56 5.78 41.05
C ASN A 619 -19.11 6.09 39.60
N GLY A 620 -19.44 5.23 38.64
CA GLY A 620 -19.02 5.40 37.25
C GLY A 620 -17.55 4.98 37.02
N SER A 621 -16.98 5.47 35.93
CA SER A 621 -15.67 5.09 35.40
C SER A 621 -14.49 5.71 36.15
N LEU A 622 -13.29 5.16 35.93
CA LEU A 622 -12.03 5.72 36.43
C LEU A 622 -11.74 7.13 35.86
N LEU A 623 -12.22 7.42 34.65
CA LEU A 623 -12.17 8.77 34.07
C LEU A 623 -12.96 9.76 34.92
N GLU A 624 -14.23 9.45 35.23
CA GLU A 624 -15.10 10.33 36.02
C GLU A 624 -14.55 10.53 37.44
N LEU A 625 -13.94 9.48 38.01
CA LEU A 625 -13.24 9.57 39.27
C LEU A 625 -12.05 10.55 39.20
N ALA A 626 -11.23 10.49 38.15
CA ALA A 626 -10.12 11.40 37.94
C ALA A 626 -10.61 12.86 37.76
N GLU A 627 -11.64 13.07 36.94
CA GLU A 627 -12.27 14.37 36.72
C GLU A 627 -12.81 14.96 38.03
N SER A 628 -13.43 14.14 38.88
CA SER A 628 -13.93 14.57 40.20
C SER A 628 -12.83 15.09 41.14
N ARG A 629 -11.56 14.73 40.87
CA ARG A 629 -10.38 15.21 41.60
C ARG A 629 -9.65 16.34 40.87
N GLY A 630 -10.28 16.93 39.87
CA GLY A 630 -9.72 18.03 39.08
C GLY A 630 -8.51 17.60 38.25
N LEU A 631 -8.45 16.33 37.83
CA LEU A 631 -7.53 15.88 36.78
C LEU A 631 -8.22 16.06 35.43
N ASN A 632 -7.42 16.29 34.39
CA ASN A 632 -7.89 16.44 33.01
C ASN A 632 -7.19 15.42 32.10
N PRO A 633 -7.34 14.11 32.33
CA PRO A 633 -6.79 13.11 31.43
C PRO A 633 -7.39 13.27 30.02
N ASP A 634 -6.64 12.91 28.99
CA ASP A 634 -7.14 12.96 27.62
C ASP A 634 -8.33 12.01 27.44
N PHE A 635 -9.42 12.46 26.84
CA PHE A 635 -10.55 11.58 26.47
C PHE A 635 -11.32 12.12 25.26
N SER A 636 -12.13 11.25 24.65
CA SER A 636 -13.07 11.64 23.59
C SER A 636 -14.38 10.85 23.67
N CYS A 637 -14.39 9.56 23.27
CA CYS A 637 -15.63 8.78 23.10
C CYS A 637 -16.37 8.35 24.39
N ARG A 638 -15.73 8.45 25.56
CA ARG A 638 -16.26 7.96 26.86
C ARG A 638 -16.86 6.54 26.86
N GLY A 639 -16.34 5.62 26.02
CA GLY A 639 -16.85 4.25 25.97
C GLY A 639 -15.92 3.26 25.29
N GLY A 640 -14.60 3.51 25.35
CA GLY A 640 -13.59 2.52 24.95
C GLY A 640 -13.43 2.26 23.45
N SER A 641 -13.99 3.09 22.56
CA SER A 641 -13.84 2.92 21.10
C SER A 641 -12.65 3.68 20.51
N CYS A 642 -12.39 4.91 20.99
CA CYS A 642 -11.37 5.78 20.39
C CYS A 642 -9.93 5.59 20.92
N GLY A 643 -9.75 4.93 22.07
CA GLY A 643 -8.42 4.77 22.70
C GLY A 643 -7.78 6.03 23.31
N THR A 644 -8.40 7.21 23.19
CA THR A 644 -7.80 8.48 23.70
C THR A 644 -7.60 8.48 25.22
N CYS A 645 -8.48 7.80 25.96
CA CYS A 645 -8.44 7.69 27.43
C CYS A 645 -7.44 6.63 27.93
N ARG A 646 -6.41 6.34 27.15
CA ARG A 646 -5.43 5.31 27.48
C ARG A 646 -4.44 5.83 28.50
N THR A 647 -4.22 5.03 29.54
CA THR A 647 -3.36 5.35 30.67
C THR A 647 -2.59 4.11 31.06
N LYS A 648 -1.34 4.27 31.51
CA LYS A 648 -0.56 3.16 32.03
C LYS A 648 -1.11 2.71 33.39
N LEU A 649 -1.37 1.41 33.51
CA LEU A 649 -1.76 0.73 34.74
C LEU A 649 -0.49 0.27 35.45
N ILE A 650 -0.15 0.92 36.57
CA ILE A 650 1.07 0.64 37.33
C ILE A 650 0.87 -0.59 38.23
N SER A 651 -0.30 -0.71 38.85
CA SER A 651 -0.66 -1.82 39.75
C SER A 651 -2.17 -1.95 39.90
N GLY A 652 -2.63 -3.15 40.24
CA GLY A 652 -4.05 -3.52 40.36
C GLY A 652 -4.66 -4.00 39.05
N GLU A 653 -5.96 -4.31 39.09
CA GLU A 653 -6.72 -4.82 37.95
C GLU A 653 -8.00 -4.00 37.74
N VAL A 654 -8.53 -4.07 36.52
CA VAL A 654 -9.72 -3.32 36.12
C VAL A 654 -10.75 -4.23 35.46
N HIS A 655 -12.01 -3.83 35.61
CA HIS A 655 -13.15 -4.40 34.93
C HIS A 655 -13.71 -3.38 33.95
N TYR A 656 -14.03 -3.79 32.73
CA TYR A 656 -14.70 -2.95 31.75
C TYR A 656 -16.21 -3.17 31.80
N LEU A 657 -16.95 -2.12 32.19
CA LEU A 657 -18.43 -2.14 32.25
C LEU A 657 -19.04 -2.48 30.89
N ASN A 658 -18.45 -1.92 29.84
CA ASN A 658 -18.65 -2.33 28.46
C ASN A 658 -17.28 -2.67 27.90
N LEU A 659 -17.12 -3.89 27.37
CA LEU A 659 -15.86 -4.29 26.76
C LEU A 659 -15.48 -3.28 25.65
N PRO A 660 -14.25 -2.76 25.66
CA PRO A 660 -13.73 -1.93 24.59
C PRO A 660 -13.89 -2.60 23.23
N ALA A 661 -13.94 -1.78 22.17
CA ALA A 661 -13.94 -2.30 20.80
C ALA A 661 -12.70 -3.19 20.55
N GLU A 662 -11.57 -2.83 21.16
CA GLU A 662 -10.44 -3.73 21.35
C GLU A 662 -9.75 -3.46 22.69
N MET A 663 -9.24 -4.51 23.33
CA MET A 663 -8.51 -4.40 24.58
C MET A 663 -7.22 -3.58 24.39
N PRO A 664 -6.84 -2.73 25.37
CA PRO A 664 -5.53 -2.06 25.35
C PRO A 664 -4.39 -3.08 25.53
N ALA A 665 -3.16 -2.66 25.24
CA ALA A 665 -1.99 -3.52 25.44
C ALA A 665 -1.79 -3.84 26.93
N GLN A 666 -1.01 -4.89 27.22
CA GLN A 666 -0.69 -5.26 28.60
C GLN A 666 -0.04 -4.09 29.35
N GLY A 667 -0.54 -3.77 30.54
CA GLY A 667 -0.07 -2.63 31.34
C GLY A 667 -0.70 -1.28 30.97
N GLU A 668 -1.72 -1.27 30.11
CA GLU A 668 -2.52 -0.09 29.79
C GLU A 668 -4.00 -0.30 30.10
N VAL A 669 -4.72 0.78 30.34
CA VAL A 669 -6.16 0.79 30.63
C VAL A 669 -6.86 1.92 29.90
N LEU A 670 -8.08 1.65 29.43
CA LEU A 670 -9.00 2.69 28.91
C LEU A 670 -9.89 3.19 30.05
N ILE A 671 -9.44 4.23 30.76
CA ILE A 671 -10.07 4.68 32.03
C ILE A 671 -11.51 5.16 31.85
N CYS A 672 -11.93 5.46 30.62
CA CYS A 672 -13.25 5.99 30.32
C CYS A 672 -14.38 4.95 30.25
N CYS A 673 -14.06 3.66 30.31
CA CYS A 673 -15.04 2.58 30.46
C CYS A 673 -14.60 1.50 31.47
N ALA A 674 -13.46 1.71 32.13
CA ALA A 674 -12.94 0.85 33.17
C ALA A 674 -13.39 1.29 34.57
N VAL A 675 -13.57 0.32 35.44
CA VAL A 675 -13.75 0.44 36.89
C VAL A 675 -12.75 -0.49 37.59
N PRO A 676 -12.43 -0.29 38.89
CA PRO A 676 -11.60 -1.25 39.62
C PRO A 676 -12.18 -2.66 39.60
N ALA A 677 -11.33 -3.67 39.39
CA ALA A 677 -11.69 -5.07 39.57
C ALA A 677 -11.59 -5.50 41.04
N GLN A 678 -12.22 -6.61 41.37
CA GLN A 678 -12.17 -7.21 42.69
C GLN A 678 -10.77 -7.76 42.98
N SER A 679 -10.11 -7.26 44.02
CA SER A 679 -8.78 -7.73 44.43
C SER A 679 -8.87 -8.99 45.29
N GLU A 680 -8.02 -9.99 45.00
CA GLU A 680 -7.78 -11.13 45.90
C GLU A 680 -6.86 -10.75 47.09
N GLU A 681 -5.98 -9.78 46.88
CA GLU A 681 -5.12 -9.18 47.90
C GLU A 681 -5.86 -8.01 48.56
N GLY A 682 -6.43 -8.23 49.75
CA GLY A 682 -7.24 -7.23 50.45
C GLY A 682 -6.53 -5.88 50.62
N ASP A 683 -7.25 -4.80 50.27
CA ASP A 683 -6.89 -3.37 50.45
C ASP A 683 -5.73 -2.83 49.57
N ALA A 684 -5.25 -3.57 48.58
CA ALA A 684 -4.26 -3.07 47.61
C ALA A 684 -4.85 -1.94 46.73
N PRO A 685 -4.15 -0.79 46.56
CA PRO A 685 -4.66 0.30 45.73
C PRO A 685 -4.51 0.00 44.24
N LEU A 686 -5.46 0.47 43.43
CA LEU A 686 -5.30 0.59 41.99
C LEU A 686 -4.42 1.81 41.70
N ILE A 687 -3.35 1.65 40.93
CA ILE A 687 -2.38 2.72 40.64
C ILE A 687 -2.37 3.03 39.14
N LEU A 688 -2.70 4.28 38.79
CA LEU A 688 -2.72 4.81 37.43
C LEU A 688 -1.64 5.88 37.26
N ASP A 689 -1.01 5.90 36.09
CA ASP A 689 -0.03 6.93 35.72
C ASP A 689 -0.72 8.21 35.22
N LEU A 690 -1.33 8.96 36.14
CA LEU A 690 -2.07 10.22 35.88
C LEU A 690 -1.72 11.33 36.85
#